data_AF-A0A1N7LHB1-F1
#
_entry.id   AF-A0A1N7LHB1-F1
#
_cell.length_a   1.000
_cell.length_b   1.000
_cell.length_c   1.000
_cell.angle_alpha   90.00
_cell.angle_beta   90.00
_cell.angle_gamma   90.00
#
_symmetry.space_group_name_H-M   'P 1'
#
loop_
_entity.id
_entity.type
_entity.pdbx_description
1 polymer ?
#
loop_
_entity_poly.entity_id
_entity_poly.type
_entity_poly.pdbx_seq_one_letter_code
_entity_poly.pdbx_strand_id
1 'polypeptide(L)'
;MPKPFIPDTETRPLHRGRMSFARIAAIAFGSAFGAGFIGTSLVLVGLKLLPLPATAQAAPTQLTSEDGRPIALWSPAGQVRTTVPLRAFPHWLVEATLATEDANFYRDHAISVRSTLRAIAVNVRHGEIVQGGSTITQQLAKNLYLTQDRTFGRKVREALLALQLELHEPKNWILDRYLNVVYYGHGAYGAPAASQLYFGKPVQSLDLAESAMLAGLPKGPTLYSPLDHPERAKARQKAVLERMVATGYITKAQADAAMAEPLHIARHQPPTLSAPYFSEMAFNEAKRMARLTDNDLDAGYVRIHTTLDPLLQKAAERAIQSTLPPSSGIQAALVALDPETGAIRALVGGRDYRESPFNRALGKRQPGSTFKAFVYGAALEHGWTPAREVDSKLTTFIYGPSPADEYIVHDYGDIYAGRPLTLREAIARSDNVYAVQTELAIGTQNVVSFARRLGIDEDMKPYPSLALGVFPVTPVELAAAYATFANGGYKVTPHAVESVDTPYGRTVHPLDKTRVISPELAFQMTDLMQSVLAPGGTGYGALPYLHGPAAAKTGTTDTDAWMVGYTPRLVVAVWVGYDSGRPLTVQESHLAAPIWGKLMGTAQAHLPGDWYKPPSDLEAVRIDPLSGALATPRCGAVETDYFLPGTAPTATCPLHRAPVVPEPAPSRLWNWLKRLF
;
A
#
# COMPACT_ATOMS: atom_id res chain seq x y z
N MET A 1 -118.04 -17.56 43.87
CA MET A 1 -117.52 -18.51 42.85
C MET A 1 -116.19 -17.96 42.30
N PRO A 2 -115.22 -18.82 41.91
CA PRO A 2 -113.79 -18.46 41.86
C PRO A 2 -113.22 -18.08 40.47
N LYS A 3 -111.98 -17.53 40.52
CA LYS A 3 -110.93 -17.27 39.49
C LYS A 3 -111.01 -15.95 38.69
N PRO A 4 -109.87 -15.37 38.19
CA PRO A 4 -108.55 -15.98 37.97
C PRO A 4 -107.30 -15.19 38.45
N PHE A 5 -106.15 -15.86 38.28
CA PHE A 5 -104.77 -15.52 38.62
C PHE A 5 -104.05 -14.79 37.45
N ILE A 6 -103.30 -13.71 37.73
CA ILE A 6 -102.34 -13.04 36.82
C ILE A 6 -101.15 -12.53 37.68
N PRO A 7 -99.88 -12.68 37.23
CA PRO A 7 -98.70 -12.66 38.11
C PRO A 7 -98.08 -11.27 38.33
N ASP A 8 -97.43 -11.11 39.48
CA ASP A 8 -96.62 -9.95 39.88
C ASP A 8 -95.33 -9.82 39.06
N THR A 9 -95.11 -8.62 38.52
CA THR A 9 -93.80 -8.13 38.09
C THR A 9 -93.45 -6.87 38.86
N GLU A 10 -92.88 -7.02 40.05
CA GLU A 10 -92.17 -5.93 40.72
C GLU A 10 -90.77 -5.76 40.12
N THR A 11 -90.60 -4.71 39.32
CA THR A 11 -89.29 -4.21 38.91
C THR A 11 -88.65 -3.44 40.06
N ARG A 12 -87.61 -4.02 40.69
CA ARG A 12 -86.71 -3.28 41.60
C ARG A 12 -85.78 -2.36 40.79
N PRO A 13 -85.62 -1.08 41.17
CA PRO A 13 -84.67 -0.19 40.50
C PRO A 13 -83.22 -0.53 40.90
N LEU A 14 -82.36 -0.69 39.89
CA LEU A 14 -80.92 -0.88 40.02
C LEU A 14 -80.25 0.39 40.56
N HIS A 15 -79.67 0.32 41.76
CA HIS A 15 -78.74 1.31 42.27
C HIS A 15 -77.46 1.31 41.41
N ARG A 16 -77.38 2.21 40.42
CA ARG A 16 -76.11 2.54 39.74
C ARG A 16 -75.22 3.33 40.69
N GLY A 17 -74.29 2.63 41.36
CA GLY A 17 -73.19 3.27 42.07
C GLY A 17 -72.32 4.06 41.10
N ARG A 18 -72.46 5.39 41.10
CA ARG A 18 -71.53 6.30 40.40
C ARG A 18 -70.17 6.21 41.11
N MET A 19 -69.23 5.45 40.54
CA MET A 19 -67.83 5.57 40.95
C MET A 19 -67.36 7.00 40.71
N SER A 20 -66.79 7.63 41.74
CA SER A 20 -66.26 8.98 41.61
C SER A 20 -65.13 9.00 40.58
N PHE A 21 -65.03 10.09 39.81
CA PHE A 21 -64.01 10.29 38.78
C PHE A 21 -62.58 10.01 39.31
N ALA A 22 -62.33 10.30 40.58
CA ALA A 22 -61.07 10.00 41.28
C ALA A 22 -60.73 8.50 41.34
N ARG A 23 -61.72 7.61 41.50
CA ARG A 23 -61.49 6.15 41.51
C ARG A 23 -61.16 5.61 40.12
N ILE A 24 -61.83 6.12 39.09
CA ILE A 24 -61.55 5.74 37.70
C ILE A 24 -60.15 6.21 37.29
N ALA A 25 -59.78 7.45 37.66
CA ALA A 25 -58.43 7.98 37.44
C ALA A 25 -57.36 7.18 38.19
N ALA A 26 -57.61 6.79 39.45
CA ALA A 26 -56.68 5.97 40.24
C ALA A 26 -56.50 4.55 39.66
N ILE A 27 -57.56 3.91 39.19
CA ILE A 27 -57.50 2.59 38.54
C ILE A 27 -56.76 2.71 37.21
N ALA A 28 -57.10 3.69 36.36
CA ALA A 28 -56.40 3.91 35.10
C ALA A 28 -54.91 4.20 35.29
N PHE A 29 -54.56 5.00 36.31
CA PHE A 29 -53.17 5.27 36.67
C PHE A 29 -52.47 4.02 37.20
N GLY A 30 -53.12 3.24 38.06
CA GLY A 30 -52.59 1.97 38.58
C GLY A 30 -52.38 0.91 37.49
N SER A 31 -53.31 0.80 36.53
CA SER A 31 -53.19 -0.09 35.38
C SER A 31 -52.10 0.34 34.42
N ALA A 32 -51.97 1.65 34.13
CA ALA A 32 -50.89 2.18 33.31
C ALA A 32 -49.51 1.98 33.98
N PHE A 33 -49.43 2.19 35.29
CA PHE A 33 -48.23 1.96 36.08
C PHE A 33 -47.85 0.47 36.11
N GLY A 34 -48.82 -0.42 36.33
CA GLY A 34 -48.63 -1.87 36.30
C GLY A 34 -48.17 -2.39 34.94
N ALA A 35 -48.80 -1.94 33.85
CA ALA A 35 -48.39 -2.28 32.49
C ALA A 35 -46.98 -1.77 32.16
N GLY A 36 -46.65 -0.55 32.59
CA GLY A 36 -45.31 0.03 32.43
C GLY A 36 -44.25 -0.73 33.23
N PHE A 37 -44.56 -1.16 34.45
CA PHE A 37 -43.68 -1.98 35.28
C PHE A 37 -43.42 -3.34 34.63
N ILE A 38 -44.47 -4.05 34.21
CA ILE A 38 -44.36 -5.34 33.53
C ILE A 38 -43.55 -5.21 32.23
N GLY A 39 -43.82 -4.20 31.42
CA GLY A 39 -43.06 -3.95 30.20
C GLY A 39 -41.57 -3.70 30.47
N THR A 40 -41.25 -2.89 31.49
CA THR A 40 -39.86 -2.62 31.88
C THR A 40 -39.17 -3.88 32.41
N SER A 41 -39.86 -4.67 33.25
CA SER A 41 -39.34 -5.94 33.75
C SER A 41 -39.10 -6.95 32.62
N LEU A 42 -40.01 -7.05 31.65
CA LEU A 42 -39.83 -7.91 30.47
C LEU A 42 -38.64 -7.49 29.61
N VAL A 43 -38.42 -6.18 29.43
CA VAL A 43 -37.23 -5.67 28.73
C VAL A 43 -35.95 -5.99 29.50
N LEU A 44 -35.92 -5.79 30.83
CA LEU A 44 -34.76 -6.11 31.66
C LEU A 44 -34.44 -7.61 31.68
N VAL A 45 -35.47 -8.45 31.78
CA VAL A 45 -35.34 -9.92 31.70
C VAL A 45 -34.85 -10.32 30.31
N GLY A 46 -35.41 -9.76 29.24
CA GLY A 46 -34.97 -9.99 27.87
C GLY A 46 -33.50 -9.61 27.66
N LEU A 47 -33.09 -8.43 28.13
CA LEU A 47 -31.69 -7.99 28.05
C LEU A 47 -30.75 -8.91 28.84
N LYS A 48 -31.16 -9.43 30.00
CA LYS A 48 -30.35 -10.36 30.80
C LYS A 48 -30.27 -11.78 30.23
N LEU A 49 -31.31 -12.23 29.54
CA LEU A 49 -31.35 -13.57 28.92
C LEU A 49 -30.64 -13.60 27.56
N LEU A 50 -30.62 -12.47 26.84
CA LEU A 50 -29.87 -12.35 25.60
C LEU A 50 -28.38 -12.22 25.93
N PRO A 51 -27.50 -13.05 25.33
CA PRO A 51 -26.07 -12.88 25.49
C PRO A 51 -25.67 -11.49 24.99
N LEU A 52 -24.64 -10.92 25.62
CA LEU A 52 -24.00 -9.73 25.06
C LEU A 52 -23.58 -10.04 23.61
N PRO A 53 -23.74 -9.08 22.68
CA PRO A 53 -23.16 -9.19 21.35
C PRO A 53 -21.68 -9.56 21.52
N ALA A 54 -21.15 -10.44 20.67
CA ALA A 54 -19.75 -10.82 20.75
C ALA A 54 -18.91 -9.54 20.81
N THR A 55 -18.26 -9.30 21.95
CA THR A 55 -17.22 -8.28 22.03
C THR A 55 -16.10 -8.83 21.20
N ALA A 56 -16.00 -8.34 19.98
CA ALA A 56 -14.75 -8.44 19.31
C ALA A 56 -13.78 -7.67 20.25
N GLN A 57 -12.82 -8.36 20.86
CA GLN A 57 -11.69 -7.64 21.45
C GLN A 57 -11.05 -6.98 20.24
N ALA A 58 -11.03 -5.66 20.20
CA ALA A 58 -10.52 -4.92 19.05
C ALA A 58 -9.08 -5.28 18.74
N ALA A 59 -8.91 -6.28 17.87
CA ALA A 59 -7.64 -6.66 17.31
C ALA A 59 -7.14 -5.45 16.52
N PRO A 60 -5.89 -5.01 16.73
CA PRO A 60 -5.34 -3.92 15.94
C PRO A 60 -5.43 -4.30 14.46
N THR A 61 -5.58 -3.30 13.59
CA THR A 61 -5.53 -3.54 12.16
C THR A 61 -4.17 -4.14 11.79
N GLN A 62 -4.15 -5.21 10.99
CA GLN A 62 -2.94 -5.99 10.72
C GLN A 62 -2.64 -6.00 9.22
N LEU A 63 -1.37 -5.83 8.87
CA LEU A 63 -0.83 -6.26 7.57
C LEU A 63 -0.28 -7.67 7.73
N THR A 64 -0.68 -8.54 6.82
CA THR A 64 -0.10 -9.87 6.67
C THR A 64 0.61 -9.98 5.32
N SER A 65 1.73 -10.68 5.28
CA SER A 65 2.42 -11.07 4.03
C SER A 65 1.62 -12.12 3.30
N GLU A 66 2.08 -12.43 2.08
CA GLU A 66 1.49 -13.45 1.21
C GLU A 66 1.39 -14.82 1.91
N ASP A 67 2.36 -15.15 2.77
CA ASP A 67 2.36 -16.40 3.57
C ASP A 67 1.52 -16.31 4.87
N GLY A 68 0.78 -15.22 5.07
CA GLY A 68 -0.09 -14.98 6.23
C GLY A 68 0.63 -14.53 7.49
N ARG A 69 1.96 -14.31 7.46
CA ARG A 69 2.69 -13.79 8.63
C ARG A 69 2.39 -12.31 8.85
N PRO A 70 2.28 -11.83 10.10
CA PRO A 70 2.11 -10.40 10.35
C PRO A 70 3.39 -9.64 9.98
N ILE A 71 3.25 -8.64 9.09
CA ILE A 71 4.34 -7.73 8.68
C ILE A 71 4.37 -6.52 9.61
N ALA A 72 3.20 -5.92 9.79
CA ALA A 72 3.02 -4.68 10.52
C ALA A 72 1.66 -4.67 11.19
N LEU A 73 1.59 -4.02 12.34
CA LEU A 73 0.33 -3.62 12.93
C LEU A 73 0.13 -2.16 12.58
N TRP A 74 -1.08 -1.79 12.14
CA TRP A 74 -1.45 -0.38 12.13
C TRP A 74 -1.37 0.11 13.56
N SER A 75 -0.50 1.09 13.75
CA SER A 75 -0.40 1.77 15.02
C SER A 75 -0.09 3.21 14.70
N PRO A 76 -1.04 4.13 14.92
CA PRO A 76 -0.80 5.55 14.71
C PRO A 76 0.30 6.10 15.62
N ALA A 77 0.75 5.29 16.60
CA ALA A 77 1.76 5.62 17.58
C ALA A 77 2.77 4.49 17.93
N GLY A 78 2.80 3.40 17.17
CA GLY A 78 3.71 2.28 17.42
C GLY A 78 3.52 1.44 18.67
N GLN A 79 2.34 1.47 19.26
CA GLN A 79 2.05 0.74 20.48
C GLN A 79 1.15 -0.45 20.24
N VAL A 80 1.60 -1.58 20.76
CA VAL A 80 0.78 -2.76 21.03
C VAL A 80 -0.23 -2.36 22.10
N ARG A 81 -1.52 -2.65 21.89
CA ARG A 81 -2.57 -2.42 22.89
C ARG A 81 -2.29 -3.28 24.13
N THR A 82 -1.60 -2.70 25.12
CA THR A 82 -1.33 -3.36 26.40
C THR A 82 -2.51 -3.14 27.33
N THR A 83 -3.24 -4.18 27.68
CA THR A 83 -4.30 -4.09 28.68
C THR A 83 -3.72 -4.37 30.06
N VAL A 84 -4.09 -3.58 31.07
CA VAL A 84 -3.73 -3.83 32.47
C VAL A 84 -4.98 -3.94 33.34
N PRO A 85 -4.97 -4.76 34.41
CA PRO A 85 -6.13 -4.87 35.30
C PRO A 85 -6.33 -3.57 36.10
N LEU A 86 -7.56 -3.31 36.56
CA LEU A 86 -7.96 -2.06 37.23
C LEU A 86 -7.02 -1.66 38.37
N ARG A 87 -6.60 -2.65 39.16
CA ARG A 87 -5.68 -2.51 40.30
C ARG A 87 -4.28 -1.99 39.94
N ALA A 88 -3.89 -2.08 38.67
CA ALA A 88 -2.62 -1.58 38.18
C ALA A 88 -2.71 -0.11 37.75
N PHE A 89 -3.90 0.46 37.56
CA PHE A 89 -4.00 1.89 37.31
C PHE A 89 -3.71 2.68 38.60
N PRO A 90 -3.00 3.82 38.50
CA PRO A 90 -2.80 4.69 39.64
C PRO A 90 -4.16 5.26 40.07
N HIS A 91 -4.36 5.34 41.39
CA HIS A 91 -5.62 5.83 41.96
C HIS A 91 -5.98 7.23 41.43
N TRP A 92 -4.99 8.11 41.24
CA TRP A 92 -5.19 9.44 40.65
C TRP A 92 -5.87 9.40 39.28
N LEU A 93 -5.49 8.48 38.39
CA LEU A 93 -6.11 8.37 37.07
C LEU A 93 -7.55 7.86 37.16
N VAL A 94 -7.79 6.88 38.03
CA VAL A 94 -9.12 6.33 38.26
C VAL A 94 -10.05 7.43 38.80
N GLU A 95 -9.62 8.16 39.83
CA GLU A 95 -10.38 9.24 40.46
C GLU A 95 -10.58 10.43 39.52
N ALA A 96 -9.55 10.84 38.76
CA ALA A 96 -9.65 11.90 37.77
C ALA A 96 -10.68 11.57 36.67
N THR A 97 -10.67 10.32 36.21
CA THR A 97 -11.63 9.81 35.22
C THR A 97 -13.04 9.81 35.80
N LEU A 98 -13.24 9.30 37.02
CA LEU A 98 -14.55 9.31 37.69
C LEU A 98 -15.05 10.73 37.91
N ALA A 99 -14.24 11.63 38.46
CA ALA A 99 -14.64 13.02 38.72
C ALA A 99 -15.15 13.73 37.45
N THR A 100 -14.47 13.48 36.33
CA THR A 100 -14.67 14.18 35.06
C THR A 100 -15.78 13.55 34.22
N GLU A 101 -15.77 12.22 34.05
CA GLU A 101 -16.68 11.51 33.16
C GLU A 101 -17.97 11.07 33.86
N ASP A 102 -17.89 10.57 35.10
CA ASP A 102 -19.07 10.05 35.82
C ASP A 102 -18.87 9.98 37.35
N ALA A 103 -19.03 11.12 38.03
CA ALA A 103 -18.71 11.24 39.47
C ALA A 103 -19.61 10.39 40.38
N ASN A 104 -20.76 9.92 39.88
CA ASN A 104 -21.67 9.05 40.62
C ASN A 104 -21.66 7.61 40.09
N PHE A 105 -20.66 7.21 39.29
CA PHE A 105 -20.61 5.92 38.60
C PHE A 105 -20.96 4.69 39.47
N TYR A 106 -20.48 4.66 40.72
CA TYR A 106 -20.74 3.56 41.66
C TYR A 106 -22.12 3.62 42.35
N ARG A 107 -22.78 4.79 42.33
CA ARG A 107 -24.09 5.02 42.95
C ARG A 107 -25.23 4.98 41.94
N ASP A 108 -24.97 5.47 40.73
CA ASP A 108 -25.94 5.55 39.65
C ASP A 108 -25.92 4.27 38.81
N HIS A 109 -27.07 3.91 38.24
CA HIS A 109 -27.18 2.82 37.27
C HIS A 109 -26.62 3.22 35.89
N ALA A 110 -26.56 2.25 34.96
CA ALA A 110 -26.03 2.41 33.59
C ALA A 110 -26.51 3.67 32.87
N ILE A 111 -27.72 4.15 33.18
CA ILE A 111 -28.26 5.42 32.73
C ILE A 111 -28.55 6.27 33.96
N SER A 112 -27.85 7.39 34.12
CA SER A 112 -28.12 8.33 35.20
C SER A 112 -29.25 9.30 34.81
N VAL A 113 -30.43 9.10 35.40
CA VAL A 113 -31.60 10.00 35.24
C VAL A 113 -31.26 11.41 35.70
N ARG A 114 -30.52 11.55 36.81
CA ARG A 114 -30.10 12.85 37.35
C ARG A 114 -29.15 13.57 36.42
N SER A 115 -28.11 12.89 35.91
CA SER A 115 -27.14 13.48 34.99
C SER A 115 -27.77 13.87 33.65
N THR A 116 -28.72 13.05 33.16
CA THR A 116 -29.48 13.33 31.93
C THR A 116 -30.37 14.56 32.08
N LEU A 117 -31.19 14.64 33.15
CA LEU A 117 -32.07 15.78 33.41
C LEU A 117 -31.29 17.08 33.65
N ARG A 118 -30.16 17.00 34.38
CA ARG A 118 -29.27 18.14 34.57
C ARG A 118 -28.70 18.64 33.23
N ALA A 119 -28.19 17.74 32.39
CA ALA A 119 -27.64 18.10 31.09
C ALA A 119 -28.70 18.76 30.19
N ILE A 120 -29.92 18.23 30.19
CA ILE A 120 -31.06 18.85 29.47
C ILE A 120 -31.32 20.27 29.98
N ALA A 121 -31.43 20.45 31.30
CA ALA A 121 -31.69 21.76 31.90
C ALA A 121 -30.60 22.80 31.58
N VAL A 122 -29.32 22.39 31.61
CA VAL A 122 -28.18 23.26 31.28
C VAL A 122 -28.16 23.60 29.79
N ASN A 123 -28.38 22.63 28.90
CA ASN A 123 -28.36 22.83 27.46
C ASN A 123 -29.54 23.69 26.98
N VAL A 124 -30.73 23.54 27.59
CA VAL A 124 -31.90 24.40 27.30
C VAL A 124 -31.63 25.85 27.72
N ARG A 125 -30.90 26.08 28.82
CA ARG A 125 -30.54 27.43 29.26
C ARG A 125 -29.51 28.13 28.38
N HIS A 126 -28.60 27.38 27.74
CA HIS A 126 -27.50 27.96 26.95
C HIS A 126 -27.75 27.91 25.44
N GLY A 127 -28.84 27.28 24.98
CA GLY A 127 -29.18 27.18 23.55
C GLY A 127 -28.23 26.29 22.73
N GLU A 128 -27.22 25.70 23.36
CA GLU A 128 -26.22 24.81 22.74
C GLU A 128 -25.89 23.64 23.67
N ILE A 129 -25.26 22.59 23.13
CA ILE A 129 -24.86 21.41 23.91
C ILE A 129 -23.57 21.75 24.68
N VAL A 130 -23.71 22.23 25.91
CA VAL A 130 -22.60 22.63 26.79
C VAL A 130 -22.09 21.45 27.64
N GLN A 131 -23.00 20.56 28.07
CA GLN A 131 -22.67 19.47 28.99
C GLN A 131 -23.18 18.11 28.49
N GLY A 132 -22.29 17.12 28.50
CA GLY A 132 -22.61 15.72 28.21
C GLY A 132 -23.21 15.03 29.44
N GLY A 133 -24.32 14.31 29.26
CA GLY A 133 -25.00 13.54 30.31
C GLY A 133 -24.77 12.03 30.26
N SER A 134 -23.80 11.55 29.47
CA SER A 134 -23.58 10.10 29.26
C SER A 134 -22.70 9.50 30.37
N THR A 135 -23.07 8.33 30.88
CA THR A 135 -22.31 7.58 31.91
C THR A 135 -21.10 6.87 31.31
N ILE A 136 -20.15 6.44 32.15
CA ILE A 136 -19.02 5.59 31.70
C ILE A 136 -19.54 4.31 31.01
N THR A 137 -20.59 3.68 31.53
CA THR A 137 -21.20 2.49 30.94
C THR A 137 -21.75 2.76 29.53
N GLN A 138 -22.39 3.92 29.32
CA GLN A 138 -22.88 4.34 28.00
C GLN A 138 -21.74 4.61 27.02
N GLN A 139 -20.68 5.28 27.48
CA GLN A 139 -19.50 5.52 26.66
C GLN A 139 -18.78 4.22 26.29
N LEU A 140 -18.69 3.26 27.22
CA LEU A 140 -18.13 1.93 26.95
C LEU A 140 -18.99 1.17 25.93
N ALA A 141 -20.32 1.15 26.09
CA ALA A 141 -21.24 0.52 25.15
C ALA A 141 -21.09 1.09 23.73
N LYS A 142 -20.97 2.42 23.63
CA LYS A 142 -20.69 3.12 22.38
C LYS A 142 -19.39 2.66 21.75
N ASN A 143 -18.31 2.56 22.53
CA ASN A 143 -16.98 2.21 22.02
C ASN A 143 -16.83 0.72 21.66
N LEU A 144 -17.56 -0.18 22.32
CA LEU A 144 -17.46 -1.62 22.07
C LEU A 144 -18.36 -2.13 20.94
N TYR A 145 -19.53 -1.53 20.74
CA TYR A 145 -20.60 -2.16 19.94
C TYR A 145 -21.22 -1.27 18.86
N LEU A 146 -20.91 0.03 18.82
CA LEU A 146 -21.60 0.97 17.93
C LEU A 146 -20.61 1.73 17.04
N THR A 147 -20.97 1.86 15.77
CA THR A 147 -20.26 2.70 14.80
C THR A 147 -20.60 4.19 15.00
N GLN A 148 -19.80 5.09 14.41
CA GLN A 148 -19.92 6.54 14.64
C GLN A 148 -21.16 7.21 14.00
N ASP A 149 -22.04 6.50 13.31
CA ASP A 149 -23.23 7.07 12.64
C ASP A 149 -24.19 7.82 13.57
N ARG A 150 -24.49 9.09 13.28
CA ARG A 150 -25.36 9.94 14.10
C ARG A 150 -26.84 9.76 13.72
N THR A 151 -27.44 8.62 14.08
CA THR A 151 -28.90 8.42 13.98
C THR A 151 -29.59 8.44 15.34
N PHE A 152 -30.82 8.97 15.44
CA PHE A 152 -31.61 8.98 16.69
C PHE A 152 -31.83 7.56 17.25
N GLY A 153 -31.96 6.55 16.38
CA GLY A 153 -32.06 5.14 16.77
C GLY A 153 -30.78 4.56 17.39
N ARG A 154 -29.62 5.19 17.20
CA ARG A 154 -28.35 4.76 17.83
C ARG A 154 -28.35 5.04 19.33
N LYS A 155 -28.85 6.19 19.77
CA LYS A 155 -28.76 6.58 21.20
C LYS A 155 -29.63 5.67 22.09
N VAL A 156 -30.74 5.17 21.55
CA VAL A 156 -31.57 4.15 22.21
C VAL A 156 -30.82 2.81 22.29
N ARG A 157 -30.14 2.38 21.22
CA ARG A 157 -29.30 1.18 21.23
C ARG A 157 -28.15 1.29 22.24
N GLU A 158 -27.48 2.43 22.32
CA GLU A 158 -26.43 2.70 23.31
C GLU A 158 -26.97 2.55 24.74
N ALA A 159 -28.15 3.10 25.03
CA ALA A 159 -28.79 2.99 26.33
C ALA A 159 -29.15 1.53 26.70
N LEU A 160 -29.70 0.76 25.75
CA LEU A 160 -30.02 -0.65 25.95
C LEU A 160 -28.77 -1.51 26.17
N LEU A 161 -27.71 -1.29 25.38
CA LEU A 161 -26.43 -1.99 25.52
C LEU A 161 -25.71 -1.63 26.82
N ALA A 162 -25.79 -0.37 27.26
CA ALA A 162 -25.24 0.05 28.55
C ALA A 162 -25.96 -0.64 29.71
N LEU A 163 -27.29 -0.71 29.66
CA LEU A 163 -28.08 -1.44 30.63
C LEU A 163 -27.77 -2.94 30.62
N GLN A 164 -27.62 -3.52 29.43
CA GLN A 164 -27.24 -4.93 29.26
C GLN A 164 -25.85 -5.21 29.85
N LEU A 165 -24.85 -4.35 29.61
CA LEU A 165 -23.51 -4.47 30.18
C LEU A 165 -23.55 -4.50 31.72
N GLU A 166 -24.29 -3.59 32.34
CA GLU A 166 -24.35 -3.51 33.81
C GLU A 166 -25.14 -4.64 34.46
N LEU A 167 -26.02 -5.32 33.71
CA LEU A 167 -26.72 -6.52 34.16
C LEU A 167 -25.82 -7.78 34.16
N HIS A 168 -24.78 -7.79 33.33
CA HIS A 168 -23.88 -8.94 33.15
C HIS A 168 -22.56 -8.76 33.88
N GLU A 169 -22.04 -7.53 33.92
CA GLU A 169 -20.69 -7.24 34.36
C GLU A 169 -20.67 -6.29 35.56
N PRO A 170 -19.78 -6.51 36.55
CA PRO A 170 -19.67 -5.63 37.71
C PRO A 170 -19.08 -4.26 37.33
N LYS A 171 -19.42 -3.21 38.10
CA LYS A 171 -18.93 -1.82 37.89
C LYS A 171 -17.40 -1.74 37.75
N ASN A 172 -16.65 -2.52 38.53
CA ASN A 172 -15.18 -2.55 38.44
C ASN A 172 -14.70 -3.08 37.09
N TRP A 173 -15.37 -4.11 36.53
CA TRP A 173 -15.05 -4.62 35.20
C TRP A 173 -15.37 -3.58 34.13
N ILE A 174 -16.49 -2.85 34.26
CA ILE A 174 -16.86 -1.78 33.33
C ILE A 174 -15.80 -0.67 33.33
N LEU A 175 -15.34 -0.26 34.51
CA LEU A 175 -14.32 0.78 34.64
C LEU A 175 -12.94 0.32 34.14
N ASP A 176 -12.55 -0.91 34.46
CA ASP A 176 -11.37 -1.58 33.91
C ASP A 176 -11.39 -1.53 32.38
N ARG A 177 -12.49 -2.00 31.80
CA ARG A 177 -12.64 -2.11 30.36
C ARG A 177 -12.66 -0.74 29.70
N TYR A 178 -13.33 0.24 30.32
CA TYR A 178 -13.36 1.62 29.84
C TYR A 178 -11.96 2.24 29.77
N LEU A 179 -11.18 2.16 30.85
CA LEU A 179 -9.81 2.69 30.89
C LEU A 179 -8.88 2.02 29.90
N ASN A 180 -9.12 0.75 29.55
CA ASN A 180 -8.32 0.01 28.57
C ASN A 180 -8.77 0.23 27.11
N VAL A 181 -9.94 0.83 26.85
CA VAL A 181 -10.53 0.91 25.50
C VAL A 181 -10.77 2.33 25.03
N VAL A 182 -10.99 3.28 25.94
CA VAL A 182 -11.32 4.67 25.55
C VAL A 182 -10.20 5.29 24.72
N TYR A 183 -10.57 6.08 23.70
CA TYR A 183 -9.63 6.71 22.79
C TYR A 183 -9.06 8.00 23.39
N TYR A 184 -7.75 8.11 23.48
CA TYR A 184 -7.03 9.26 24.03
C TYR A 184 -6.39 10.17 22.94
N GLY A 185 -6.39 9.73 21.67
CA GLY A 185 -5.86 10.49 20.54
C GLY A 185 -4.58 9.85 19.98
N HIS A 186 -4.21 10.21 18.74
CA HIS A 186 -3.01 9.69 18.05
C HIS A 186 -2.90 8.15 18.11
N GLY A 187 -4.02 7.45 17.90
CA GLY A 187 -4.04 5.98 17.96
C GLY A 187 -3.89 5.35 19.35
N ALA A 188 -3.79 6.14 20.42
CA ALA A 188 -3.76 5.60 21.78
C ALA A 188 -5.16 5.19 22.24
N TYR A 189 -5.46 3.90 22.14
CA TYR A 189 -6.63 3.28 22.74
C TYR A 189 -6.25 2.68 24.10
N GLY A 190 -6.91 3.16 25.14
CA GLY A 190 -6.63 2.83 26.52
C GLY A 190 -5.54 3.70 27.14
N ALA A 191 -5.67 3.92 28.44
CA ALA A 191 -4.74 4.67 29.25
C ALA A 191 -3.30 4.12 29.25
N PRO A 192 -3.05 2.79 29.14
CA PRO A 192 -1.69 2.28 29.02
C PRO A 192 -0.99 2.78 27.78
N ALA A 193 -1.69 2.76 26.65
CA ALA A 193 -1.14 3.27 25.40
C ALA A 193 -0.94 4.80 25.48
N ALA A 194 -1.92 5.52 26.04
CA ALA A 194 -1.82 6.96 26.20
C ALA A 194 -0.64 7.38 27.10
N SER A 195 -0.40 6.65 28.20
CA SER A 195 0.74 6.89 29.10
C SER A 195 2.07 6.78 28.37
N GLN A 196 2.24 5.69 27.60
CA GLN A 196 3.46 5.49 26.84
C GLN A 196 3.60 6.49 25.69
N LEU A 197 2.49 6.88 25.05
CA LEU A 197 2.47 7.86 23.95
C LEU A 197 2.89 9.24 24.43
N TYR A 198 2.25 9.74 25.48
CA TYR A 198 2.41 11.12 25.92
C TYR A 198 3.55 11.29 26.91
N PHE A 199 3.87 10.29 27.74
CA PHE A 199 4.88 10.42 28.80
C PHE A 199 6.01 9.38 28.71
N GLY A 200 5.94 8.44 27.76
CA GLY A 200 7.01 7.46 27.55
C GLY A 200 7.20 6.47 28.71
N LYS A 201 6.19 6.32 29.57
CA LYS A 201 6.31 5.52 30.79
C LYS A 201 5.10 4.60 31.04
N PRO A 202 5.28 3.53 31.84
CA PRO A 202 4.18 2.64 32.21
C PRO A 202 3.06 3.39 32.93
N VAL A 203 1.80 3.00 32.69
CA VAL A 203 0.64 3.69 33.29
C VAL A 203 0.64 3.69 34.82
N GLN A 204 1.29 2.70 35.43
CA GLN A 204 1.43 2.56 36.88
C GLN A 204 2.21 3.72 37.51
N SER A 205 3.07 4.41 36.74
CA SER A 205 3.95 5.46 37.23
C SER A 205 3.46 6.88 36.95
N LEU A 206 2.20 7.03 36.52
CA LEU A 206 1.60 8.35 36.34
C LEU A 206 1.35 9.02 37.69
N ASP A 207 1.76 10.28 37.80
CA ASP A 207 1.45 11.14 38.93
C ASP A 207 0.06 11.80 38.78
N LEU A 208 -0.29 12.69 39.72
CA LEU A 208 -1.56 13.40 39.70
C LEU A 208 -1.69 14.35 38.50
N ALA A 209 -0.61 15.04 38.11
CA ALA A 209 -0.64 16.00 37.02
C ALA A 209 -0.88 15.28 35.69
N GLU A 210 -0.14 14.22 35.41
CA GLU A 210 -0.26 13.43 34.19
C GLU A 210 -1.59 12.66 34.15
N SER A 211 -2.03 12.13 35.29
CA SER A 211 -3.34 11.47 35.42
C SER A 211 -4.50 12.42 35.08
N ALA A 212 -4.44 13.66 35.59
CA ALA A 212 -5.43 14.68 35.28
C ALA A 212 -5.37 15.11 33.80
N MET A 213 -4.18 15.13 33.21
CA MET A 213 -4.01 15.40 31.78
C MET A 213 -4.69 14.30 30.95
N LEU A 214 -4.37 13.03 31.19
CA LEU A 214 -4.96 11.91 30.45
C LEU A 214 -6.49 11.85 30.61
N ALA A 215 -7.00 11.98 31.84
CA ALA A 215 -8.44 11.95 32.09
C ALA A 215 -9.21 13.08 31.37
N GLY A 216 -8.52 14.15 30.96
CA GLY A 216 -9.11 15.26 30.19
C GLY A 216 -9.30 14.97 28.70
N LEU A 217 -8.52 14.04 28.12
CA LEU A 217 -8.43 13.82 26.68
C LEU A 217 -9.67 13.16 26.05
N PRO A 218 -10.33 12.15 26.65
CA PRO A 218 -11.45 11.43 26.02
C PRO A 218 -12.60 12.31 25.52
N LYS A 219 -12.84 13.47 26.16
CA LYS A 219 -13.88 14.43 25.74
C LYS A 219 -13.62 15.02 24.35
N GLY A 220 -12.36 15.11 23.93
CA GLY A 220 -11.94 15.66 22.65
C GLY A 220 -10.49 15.28 22.36
N PRO A 221 -10.21 14.04 21.95
CA PRO A 221 -8.85 13.49 21.87
C PRO A 221 -7.89 14.31 21.00
N THR A 222 -8.34 14.74 19.82
CA THR A 222 -7.57 15.62 18.93
C THR A 222 -7.55 17.07 19.42
N LEU A 223 -8.66 17.56 19.96
CA LEU A 223 -8.82 18.96 20.38
C LEU A 223 -7.95 19.32 21.59
N TYR A 224 -7.78 18.37 22.51
CA TYR A 224 -7.05 18.52 23.76
C TYR A 224 -5.71 17.77 23.74
N SER A 225 -5.24 17.36 22.56
CA SER A 225 -3.95 16.69 22.39
C SER A 225 -2.80 17.58 22.90
N PRO A 226 -1.97 17.12 23.85
CA PRO A 226 -0.79 17.87 24.30
C PRO A 226 0.34 17.90 23.26
N LEU A 227 0.27 17.06 22.22
CA LEU A 227 1.22 17.07 21.10
C LEU A 227 0.93 18.20 20.11
N ASP A 228 -0.35 18.45 19.81
CA ASP A 228 -0.76 19.44 18.79
C ASP A 228 -1.21 20.77 19.41
N HIS A 229 -1.83 20.70 20.59
CA HIS A 229 -2.55 21.81 21.22
C HIS A 229 -2.24 21.91 22.74
N PRO A 230 -0.97 22.13 23.13
CA PRO A 230 -0.54 22.10 24.53
C PRO A 230 -1.31 23.05 25.44
N GLU A 231 -1.64 24.26 24.97
CA GLU A 231 -2.41 25.24 25.74
C GLU A 231 -3.85 24.77 26.04
N ARG A 232 -4.52 24.16 25.05
CA ARG A 232 -5.87 23.60 25.23
C ARG A 232 -5.83 22.38 26.15
N ALA A 233 -4.81 21.54 26.00
CA ALA A 233 -4.57 20.39 26.87
C ALA A 233 -4.39 20.84 28.32
N LYS A 234 -3.57 21.86 28.57
CA LYS A 234 -3.32 22.42 29.91
C LYS A 234 -4.57 23.06 30.53
N ALA A 235 -5.36 23.80 29.75
CA ALA A 235 -6.65 24.33 30.22
C ALA A 235 -7.64 23.20 30.57
N ARG A 236 -7.62 22.11 29.79
CA ARG A 236 -8.45 20.92 30.06
C ARG A 236 -8.00 20.18 31.32
N GLN A 237 -6.70 20.03 31.53
CA GLN A 237 -6.11 19.48 32.76
C GLN A 237 -6.57 20.27 33.99
N LYS A 238 -6.54 21.61 33.93
CA LYS A 238 -7.03 22.47 35.02
C LYS A 238 -8.49 22.17 35.37
N ALA A 239 -9.37 22.05 34.37
CA ALA A 239 -10.78 21.75 34.58
C ALA A 239 -11.00 20.37 35.23
N VAL A 240 -10.14 19.38 34.92
CA VAL A 240 -10.16 18.06 35.58
C VAL A 240 -9.76 18.19 37.05
N LEU A 241 -8.66 18.89 37.35
CA LEU A 241 -8.20 19.12 38.72
C LEU A 241 -9.24 19.86 39.58
N GLU A 242 -9.85 20.92 39.05
CA GLU A 242 -10.95 21.65 39.71
C GLU A 242 -12.14 20.73 40.01
N ARG A 243 -12.44 19.81 39.08
CA ARG A 243 -13.51 18.85 39.25
C ARG A 243 -13.19 17.82 40.35
N MET A 244 -11.95 17.34 40.42
CA MET A 244 -11.49 16.44 41.49
C MET A 244 -11.54 17.10 42.87
N VAL A 245 -11.24 18.41 42.97
CA VAL A 245 -11.43 19.19 44.20
C VAL A 245 -12.92 19.26 44.56
N ALA A 246 -13.78 19.58 43.61
CA ALA A 246 -15.22 19.71 43.84
C ALA A 246 -15.90 18.40 44.25
N THR A 247 -15.35 17.25 43.88
CA THR A 247 -15.83 15.92 44.31
C THR A 247 -15.12 15.39 45.55
N GLY A 248 -14.12 16.10 46.07
CA GLY A 248 -13.41 15.75 47.30
C GLY A 248 -12.34 14.67 47.15
N TYR A 249 -11.87 14.36 45.93
CA TYR A 249 -10.78 13.40 45.72
C TYR A 249 -9.41 13.99 46.06
N ILE A 250 -9.24 15.30 45.86
CA ILE A 250 -8.00 16.02 46.18
C ILE A 250 -8.30 17.34 46.88
N THR A 251 -7.30 17.84 47.60
CA THR A 251 -7.32 19.19 48.18
C THR A 251 -6.98 20.25 47.14
N LYS A 252 -7.35 21.50 47.41
CA LYS A 252 -6.99 22.64 46.57
C LYS A 252 -5.46 22.79 46.43
N ALA A 253 -4.72 22.55 47.51
CA ALA A 253 -3.25 22.60 47.49
C ALA A 253 -2.63 21.54 46.56
N GLN A 254 -3.15 20.30 46.56
CA GLN A 254 -2.70 19.25 45.63
C GLN A 254 -3.02 19.61 44.17
N ALA A 255 -4.21 20.18 43.91
CA ALA A 255 -4.60 20.62 42.58
C ALA A 255 -3.68 21.75 42.06
N ASP A 256 -3.35 22.72 42.92
CA ASP A 256 -2.49 23.84 42.54
C ASP A 256 -1.03 23.36 42.31
N ALA A 257 -0.53 22.43 43.13
CA ALA A 257 0.77 21.79 42.93
C ALA A 257 0.85 21.00 41.60
N ALA A 258 -0.14 20.15 41.32
CA ALA A 258 -0.19 19.36 40.08
C ALA A 258 -0.34 20.23 38.83
N MET A 259 -0.99 21.40 38.94
CA MET A 259 -1.11 22.34 37.83
C MET A 259 0.23 23.01 37.51
N ALA A 260 1.03 23.31 38.55
CA ALA A 260 2.34 23.95 38.42
C ALA A 260 3.43 22.99 37.92
N GLU A 261 3.21 21.67 38.00
CA GLU A 261 4.15 20.65 37.53
C GLU A 261 4.39 20.72 36.01
N PRO A 262 5.65 20.81 35.56
CA PRO A 262 6.00 20.72 34.15
C PRO A 262 5.81 19.30 33.63
N LEU A 263 4.93 19.13 32.63
CA LEU A 263 4.70 17.84 32.00
C LEU A 263 5.73 17.61 30.89
N HIS A 264 6.54 16.56 31.02
CA HIS A 264 7.48 16.14 29.98
C HIS A 264 6.78 15.27 28.95
N ILE A 265 6.41 15.86 27.81
CA ILE A 265 5.80 15.12 26.70
C ILE A 265 6.88 14.35 25.93
N ALA A 266 6.73 13.03 25.83
CA ALA A 266 7.69 12.16 25.18
C ALA A 266 7.84 12.50 23.68
N ARG A 267 9.09 12.48 23.18
CA ARG A 267 9.34 12.54 21.73
C ARG A 267 8.96 11.19 21.13
N HIS A 268 8.00 11.22 20.21
CA HIS A 268 7.44 10.01 19.62
C HIS A 268 8.48 9.32 18.71
N GLN A 269 8.77 8.04 18.97
CA GLN A 269 9.50 7.19 18.03
C GLN A 269 8.48 6.26 17.35
N PRO A 270 8.32 6.32 16.02
CA PRO A 270 7.43 5.39 15.33
C PRO A 270 7.91 3.95 15.53
N PRO A 271 6.99 2.97 15.54
CA PRO A 271 7.34 1.57 15.69
C PRO A 271 8.28 1.13 14.56
N THR A 272 9.11 0.13 14.82
CA THR A 272 9.82 -0.60 13.78
C THR A 272 8.83 -1.40 12.93
N LEU A 273 8.29 -0.77 11.88
CA LEU A 273 7.57 -1.45 10.81
C LEU A 273 8.56 -2.35 10.04
N SER A 274 8.22 -3.62 9.83
CA SER A 274 8.90 -4.43 8.80
C SER A 274 8.48 -3.89 7.43
N ALA A 275 9.43 -3.70 6.51
CA ALA A 275 9.17 -3.13 5.19
C ALA A 275 8.37 -1.80 5.23
N PRO A 276 8.90 -0.73 5.85
CA PRO A 276 8.11 0.45 6.18
C PRO A 276 7.53 1.17 4.95
N TYR A 277 8.32 1.32 3.87
CA TYR A 277 7.86 1.92 2.61
C TYR A 277 6.73 1.10 1.95
N PHE A 278 6.83 -0.23 1.98
CA PHE A 278 5.79 -1.12 1.47
C PHE A 278 4.53 -1.04 2.33
N SER A 279 4.69 -1.07 3.65
CA SER A 279 3.57 -1.01 4.60
C SER A 279 2.76 0.27 4.42
N GLU A 280 3.41 1.43 4.28
CA GLU A 280 2.73 2.70 4.01
C GLU A 280 1.96 2.68 2.68
N MET A 281 2.56 2.15 1.62
CA MET A 281 1.89 1.95 0.33
C MET A 281 0.65 1.06 0.49
N ALA A 282 0.78 -0.08 1.16
CA ALA A 282 -0.30 -1.05 1.36
C ALA A 282 -1.44 -0.46 2.21
N PHE A 283 -1.15 0.31 3.27
CA PHE A 283 -2.19 1.01 4.02
C PHE A 283 -2.96 2.01 3.15
N ASN A 284 -2.25 2.83 2.37
CA ASN A 284 -2.87 3.81 1.51
C ASN A 284 -3.71 3.15 0.40
N GLU A 285 -3.25 2.03 -0.14
CA GLU A 285 -4.00 1.23 -1.10
C GLU A 285 -5.25 0.59 -0.49
N ALA A 286 -5.12 -0.06 0.68
CA ALA A 286 -6.25 -0.64 1.40
C ALA A 286 -7.33 0.40 1.74
N LYS A 287 -6.93 1.62 2.14
CA LYS A 287 -7.85 2.74 2.35
C LYS A 287 -8.66 3.08 1.11
N ARG A 288 -8.01 3.16 -0.05
CA ARG A 288 -8.70 3.42 -1.33
C ARG A 288 -9.63 2.26 -1.72
N MET A 289 -9.14 1.03 -1.62
CA MET A 289 -9.88 -0.18 -2.03
C MET A 289 -11.13 -0.40 -1.20
N ALA A 290 -11.02 -0.36 0.13
CA ALA A 290 -12.11 -0.65 1.05
C ALA A 290 -12.83 0.61 1.57
N ARG A 291 -12.50 1.79 1.02
CA ARG A 291 -13.05 3.11 1.43
C ARG A 291 -12.89 3.37 2.93
N LEU A 292 -11.74 2.97 3.48
CA LEU A 292 -11.43 3.12 4.90
C LEU A 292 -10.82 4.50 5.17
N THR A 293 -11.10 5.02 6.34
CA THR A 293 -10.46 6.20 6.93
C THR A 293 -9.39 5.79 7.94
N ASP A 294 -8.51 6.71 8.33
CA ASP A 294 -7.54 6.44 9.40
C ASP A 294 -8.27 6.04 10.70
N ASN A 295 -9.43 6.63 10.98
CA ASN A 295 -10.28 6.26 12.12
C ASN A 295 -10.78 4.80 12.06
N ASP A 296 -11.01 4.26 10.85
CA ASP A 296 -11.42 2.85 10.70
C ASP A 296 -10.24 1.91 10.96
N LEU A 297 -9.05 2.25 10.48
CA LEU A 297 -7.83 1.50 10.78
C LEU A 297 -7.50 1.56 12.28
N ASP A 298 -7.69 2.73 12.90
CA ASP A 298 -7.52 3.00 14.34
C ASP A 298 -8.47 2.16 15.20
N ALA A 299 -9.74 2.05 14.79
CA ALA A 299 -10.74 1.25 15.47
C ALA A 299 -10.32 -0.22 15.56
N GLY A 300 -9.66 -0.74 14.51
CA GLY A 300 -9.18 -2.11 14.41
C GLY A 300 -10.11 -3.01 13.59
N TYR A 301 -9.94 -4.32 13.73
CA TYR A 301 -10.70 -5.36 13.00
C TYR A 301 -10.52 -5.37 11.48
N VAL A 302 -9.57 -4.60 10.95
CA VAL A 302 -9.20 -4.68 9.54
C VAL A 302 -8.01 -5.61 9.41
N ARG A 303 -8.10 -6.60 8.53
CA ARG A 303 -6.95 -7.42 8.12
C ARG A 303 -6.65 -7.14 6.66
N ILE A 304 -5.46 -6.62 6.41
CA ILE A 304 -4.96 -6.28 5.09
C ILE A 304 -4.01 -7.40 4.68
N HIS A 305 -4.44 -8.24 3.75
CA HIS A 305 -3.59 -9.26 3.13
C HIS A 305 -2.81 -8.62 1.99
N THR A 306 -1.49 -8.63 2.11
CA THR A 306 -0.59 -7.96 1.18
C THR A 306 0.15 -8.96 0.30
N THR A 307 0.74 -8.46 -0.77
CA THR A 307 1.54 -9.21 -1.72
C THR A 307 2.99 -9.41 -1.29
N LEU A 308 3.40 -8.89 -0.12
CA LEU A 308 4.80 -8.89 0.29
C LEU A 308 5.33 -10.32 0.45
N ASP A 309 6.46 -10.59 -0.19
CA ASP A 309 7.29 -11.75 0.08
C ASP A 309 8.39 -11.35 1.08
N PRO A 310 8.35 -11.87 2.33
CA PRO A 310 9.31 -11.48 3.37
C PRO A 310 10.77 -11.83 3.02
N LEU A 311 11.00 -12.88 2.23
CA LEU A 311 12.34 -13.31 1.83
C LEU A 311 12.90 -12.33 0.80
N LEU A 312 12.12 -12.02 -0.24
CA LEU A 312 12.53 -11.07 -1.27
C LEU A 312 12.70 -9.65 -0.71
N GLN A 313 11.82 -9.22 0.20
CA GLN A 313 11.95 -7.93 0.86
C GLN A 313 13.26 -7.81 1.63
N LYS A 314 13.59 -8.82 2.44
CA LYS A 314 14.85 -8.84 3.19
C LYS A 314 16.07 -8.89 2.27
N ALA A 315 15.97 -9.60 1.15
CA ALA A 315 17.02 -9.66 0.14
C ALA A 315 17.22 -8.30 -0.54
N ALA A 316 16.14 -7.58 -0.86
CA ALA A 316 16.17 -6.25 -1.43
C ALA A 316 16.84 -5.22 -0.49
N GLU A 317 16.44 -5.20 0.78
CA GLU A 317 17.04 -4.33 1.80
C GLU A 317 18.55 -4.60 1.95
N ARG A 318 18.95 -5.88 2.01
CA ARG A 318 20.37 -6.28 2.07
C ARG A 318 21.14 -5.94 0.80
N ALA A 319 20.53 -6.06 -0.38
CA ALA A 319 21.18 -5.74 -1.65
C ALA A 319 21.54 -4.24 -1.70
N ILE A 320 20.63 -3.37 -1.26
CA ILE A 320 20.89 -1.93 -1.15
C ILE A 320 21.93 -1.66 -0.06
N GLN A 321 21.73 -2.16 1.16
CA GLN A 321 22.61 -1.90 2.31
C GLN A 321 24.06 -2.35 2.05
N SER A 322 24.26 -3.47 1.37
CA SER A 322 25.59 -4.02 1.08
C SER A 322 26.28 -3.41 -0.15
N THR A 323 25.58 -2.59 -0.93
CA THR A 323 26.12 -2.00 -2.17
C THR A 323 26.34 -0.50 -2.05
N LEU A 324 25.45 0.22 -1.35
CA LEU A 324 25.60 1.67 -1.19
C LEU A 324 26.75 2.00 -0.24
N PRO A 325 27.59 3.01 -0.55
CA PRO A 325 28.64 3.45 0.37
C PRO A 325 28.02 4.04 1.66
N PRO A 326 28.39 3.55 2.86
CA PRO A 326 27.71 3.92 4.11
C PRO A 326 27.67 5.42 4.42
N SER A 327 28.73 6.15 4.07
CA SER A 327 28.89 7.59 4.35
C SER A 327 28.41 8.51 3.23
N SER A 328 27.93 7.97 2.11
CA SER A 328 27.46 8.79 0.97
C SER A 328 26.03 9.28 1.20
N GLY A 329 25.64 10.41 0.60
CA GLY A 329 24.23 10.85 0.58
C GLY A 329 23.35 10.14 -0.45
N ILE A 330 23.91 9.20 -1.22
CA ILE A 330 23.24 8.58 -2.36
C ILE A 330 22.06 7.70 -1.90
N GLN A 331 20.97 7.75 -2.65
CA GLN A 331 19.74 7.01 -2.37
C GLN A 331 19.56 5.89 -3.41
N ALA A 332 18.75 4.91 -3.04
CA ALA A 332 18.29 3.88 -3.97
C ALA A 332 16.81 3.59 -3.76
N ALA A 333 16.15 3.15 -4.82
CA ALA A 333 14.81 2.59 -4.78
C ALA A 333 14.83 1.24 -5.50
N LEU A 334 14.06 0.29 -4.99
CA LEU A 334 13.90 -1.02 -5.59
C LEU A 334 12.43 -1.42 -5.56
N VAL A 335 11.93 -1.89 -6.69
CA VAL A 335 10.61 -2.51 -6.82
C VAL A 335 10.79 -3.89 -7.41
N ALA A 336 10.23 -4.92 -6.77
CA ALA A 336 10.12 -6.27 -7.29
C ALA A 336 8.64 -6.62 -7.47
N LEU A 337 8.27 -6.99 -8.68
CA LEU A 337 6.89 -7.17 -9.12
C LEU A 337 6.72 -8.52 -9.82
N ASP A 338 5.66 -9.23 -9.47
CA ASP A 338 5.22 -10.45 -10.16
C ASP A 338 4.66 -10.09 -11.53
N PRO A 339 5.29 -10.54 -12.64
CA PRO A 339 4.88 -10.15 -13.97
C PRO A 339 3.51 -10.71 -14.36
N GLU A 340 3.02 -11.79 -13.74
CA GLU A 340 1.73 -12.38 -14.13
C GLU A 340 0.53 -11.64 -13.53
N THR A 341 0.69 -11.13 -12.32
CA THR A 341 -0.40 -10.56 -11.50
C THR A 341 -0.27 -9.06 -11.27
N GLY A 342 0.94 -8.49 -11.36
CA GLY A 342 1.23 -7.12 -10.91
C GLY A 342 1.47 -7.00 -9.40
N ALA A 343 1.48 -8.11 -8.66
CA ALA A 343 1.71 -8.11 -7.22
C ALA A 343 3.13 -7.60 -6.88
N ILE A 344 3.22 -6.57 -6.04
CA ILE A 344 4.51 -6.03 -5.58
C ILE A 344 5.04 -6.96 -4.47
N ARG A 345 6.05 -7.75 -4.77
CA ARG A 345 6.63 -8.74 -3.84
C ARG A 345 7.64 -8.12 -2.88
N ALA A 346 8.33 -7.06 -3.30
CA ALA A 346 9.23 -6.29 -2.44
C ALA A 346 9.29 -4.83 -2.89
N LEU A 347 9.42 -3.92 -1.92
CA LEU A 347 9.57 -2.49 -2.17
C LEU A 347 10.51 -1.84 -1.14
N VAL A 348 11.50 -1.13 -1.65
CA VAL A 348 12.40 -0.28 -0.87
C VAL A 348 12.40 1.12 -1.47
N GLY A 349 12.03 2.13 -0.66
CA GLY A 349 11.89 3.52 -1.11
C GLY A 349 13.09 4.43 -0.77
N GLY A 350 14.11 3.90 -0.10
CA GLY A 350 15.28 4.67 0.33
C GLY A 350 16.22 3.83 1.17
N ARG A 351 17.36 4.42 1.56
CA ARG A 351 18.38 3.75 2.37
C ARG A 351 17.92 3.44 3.79
N ASP A 352 17.38 4.44 4.48
CA ASP A 352 16.88 4.33 5.85
C ASP A 352 15.58 5.13 5.96
N TYR A 353 14.50 4.42 6.26
CA TYR A 353 13.18 5.00 6.43
C TYR A 353 13.10 6.00 7.57
N ARG A 354 13.89 5.81 8.64
CA ARG A 354 13.89 6.68 9.82
C ARG A 354 14.55 8.03 9.52
N GLU A 355 15.52 8.05 8.60
CA GLU A 355 16.15 9.28 8.13
C GLU A 355 15.27 9.98 7.09
N SER A 356 14.63 9.21 6.21
CA SER A 356 13.80 9.76 5.14
C SER A 356 12.62 8.83 4.82
N PRO A 357 11.38 9.16 5.23
CA PRO A 357 10.19 8.37 4.89
C PRO A 357 9.76 8.59 3.42
N PHE A 358 10.42 9.49 2.69
CA PHE A 358 10.11 9.74 1.28
C PHE A 358 10.32 8.48 0.43
N ASN A 359 9.24 7.95 -0.13
CA ASN A 359 9.27 6.72 -0.91
C ASN A 359 9.67 6.99 -2.38
N ARG A 360 10.96 6.79 -2.68
CA ARG A 360 11.52 7.02 -4.03
C ARG A 360 11.08 5.98 -5.06
N ALA A 361 10.50 4.85 -4.66
CA ALA A 361 9.87 3.92 -5.59
C ALA A 361 8.65 4.54 -6.30
N LEU A 362 8.05 5.57 -5.70
CA LEU A 362 6.98 6.40 -6.25
C LEU A 362 7.49 7.79 -6.68
N GLY A 363 8.79 8.03 -6.58
CA GLY A 363 9.43 9.28 -6.97
C GLY A 363 9.71 9.28 -8.47
N LYS A 364 9.33 10.36 -9.13
CA LYS A 364 9.55 10.55 -10.57
C LYS A 364 11.00 10.91 -10.89
N ARG A 365 11.61 10.20 -11.83
CA ARG A 365 13.02 10.31 -12.26
C ARG A 365 13.15 10.05 -13.75
N GLN A 366 14.20 10.55 -14.40
CA GLN A 366 14.41 10.25 -15.82
C GLN A 366 14.85 8.80 -15.99
N PRO A 367 14.16 7.95 -16.79
CA PRO A 367 14.50 6.55 -17.00
C PRO A 367 15.78 6.35 -17.82
N GLY A 368 16.20 7.38 -18.57
CA GLY A 368 17.37 7.32 -19.44
C GLY A 368 17.26 6.19 -20.47
N SER A 369 18.38 5.53 -20.75
CA SER A 369 18.47 4.42 -21.72
C SER A 369 17.63 3.17 -21.38
N THR A 370 16.99 3.06 -20.22
CA THR A 370 15.98 2.01 -20.01
C THR A 370 14.77 2.18 -20.93
N PHE A 371 14.52 3.39 -21.43
CA PHE A 371 13.42 3.64 -22.36
C PHE A 371 13.64 3.02 -23.76
N LYS A 372 14.89 2.72 -24.14
CA LYS A 372 15.21 2.11 -25.44
C LYS A 372 14.53 0.76 -25.68
N ALA A 373 14.19 0.03 -24.62
CA ALA A 373 13.39 -1.20 -24.75
C ALA A 373 12.04 -0.94 -25.45
N PHE A 374 11.41 0.21 -25.18
CA PHE A 374 10.14 0.59 -25.81
C PHE A 374 10.34 1.11 -27.24
N VAL A 375 11.43 1.81 -27.51
CA VAL A 375 11.82 2.24 -28.87
C VAL A 375 11.99 1.01 -29.77
N TYR A 376 12.78 0.03 -29.33
CA TYR A 376 13.05 -1.18 -30.10
C TYR A 376 11.84 -2.11 -30.17
N GLY A 377 11.04 -2.21 -29.09
CA GLY A 377 9.77 -2.92 -29.12
C GLY A 377 8.80 -2.35 -30.17
N ALA A 378 8.68 -1.01 -30.23
CA ALA A 378 7.88 -0.35 -31.26
C ALA A 378 8.43 -0.61 -32.67
N ALA A 379 9.75 -0.64 -32.83
CA ALA A 379 10.37 -0.92 -34.12
C ALA A 379 10.09 -2.34 -34.63
N LEU A 380 10.20 -3.34 -33.74
CA LEU A 380 9.84 -4.72 -34.07
C LEU A 380 8.34 -4.84 -34.44
N GLU A 381 7.46 -4.11 -33.74
CA GLU A 381 6.03 -4.06 -34.10
C GLU A 381 5.83 -3.47 -35.51
N HIS A 382 6.71 -2.56 -35.94
CA HIS A 382 6.70 -1.94 -37.26
C HIS A 382 7.56 -2.71 -38.29
N GLY A 383 7.82 -4.00 -38.06
CA GLY A 383 8.45 -4.90 -39.03
C GLY A 383 9.97 -4.85 -39.07
N TRP A 384 10.63 -4.19 -38.10
CA TRP A 384 12.07 -4.35 -37.93
C TRP A 384 12.40 -5.76 -37.41
N THR A 385 13.63 -6.18 -37.64
CA THR A 385 14.14 -7.50 -37.22
C THR A 385 15.35 -7.34 -36.30
N PRO A 386 15.64 -8.31 -35.41
CA PRO A 386 16.86 -8.32 -34.59
C PRO A 386 18.17 -8.08 -35.36
N ALA A 387 18.24 -8.55 -36.61
CA ALA A 387 19.39 -8.40 -37.50
C ALA A 387 19.44 -7.08 -38.30
N ARG A 388 18.51 -6.13 -38.07
CA ARG A 388 18.47 -4.88 -38.84
C ARG A 388 19.73 -4.05 -38.59
N GLU A 389 20.52 -3.86 -39.64
CA GLU A 389 21.72 -3.02 -39.59
C GLU A 389 21.39 -1.52 -39.72
N VAL A 390 22.01 -0.71 -38.87
CA VAL A 390 21.98 0.76 -38.92
C VAL A 390 23.37 1.29 -38.61
N ASP A 391 23.81 2.31 -39.36
CA ASP A 391 25.09 2.97 -39.15
C ASP A 391 25.10 3.77 -37.84
N SER A 392 26.01 3.40 -36.93
CA SER A 392 26.31 4.21 -35.73
C SER A 392 27.56 5.06 -35.96
N LYS A 393 27.33 6.36 -36.23
CA LYS A 393 28.34 7.41 -36.38
C LYS A 393 27.81 8.72 -35.78
N LEU A 394 28.70 9.65 -35.44
CA LEU A 394 28.29 11.00 -35.01
C LEU A 394 27.28 11.57 -36.02
N THR A 395 26.08 11.87 -35.53
CA THR A 395 24.95 12.27 -36.35
C THR A 395 24.27 13.49 -35.74
N THR A 396 24.08 14.51 -36.56
CA THR A 396 23.21 15.65 -36.24
C THR A 396 21.83 15.38 -36.83
N PHE A 397 20.81 15.37 -35.99
CA PHE A 397 19.42 15.19 -36.40
C PHE A 397 18.74 16.55 -36.57
N ILE A 398 18.12 16.76 -37.72
CA ILE A 398 17.31 17.95 -37.99
C ILE A 398 15.84 17.56 -37.82
N TYR A 399 15.14 18.15 -36.85
CA TYR A 399 13.76 17.79 -36.51
C TYR A 399 12.72 18.88 -36.81
N GLY A 400 13.14 19.94 -37.51
CA GLY A 400 12.29 21.03 -37.96
C GLY A 400 13.00 21.91 -39.00
N PRO A 401 12.32 22.94 -39.53
CA PRO A 401 12.85 23.77 -40.63
C PRO A 401 13.87 24.83 -40.17
N SER A 402 14.08 25.01 -38.87
CA SER A 402 14.98 26.02 -38.31
C SER A 402 16.38 25.44 -38.06
N PRO A 403 17.47 26.24 -38.22
CA PRO A 403 18.81 25.86 -37.74
C PRO A 403 18.89 25.58 -36.23
N ALA A 404 17.89 26.02 -35.45
CA ALA A 404 17.77 25.70 -34.03
C ALA A 404 17.20 24.29 -33.78
N ASP A 405 16.69 23.62 -34.82
CA ASP A 405 16.13 22.27 -34.77
C ASP A 405 17.21 21.20 -35.03
N GLU A 406 18.47 21.51 -34.74
CA GLU A 406 19.59 20.56 -34.77
C GLU A 406 19.76 19.90 -33.39
N TYR A 407 19.85 18.57 -33.39
CA TYR A 407 20.13 17.76 -32.21
C TYR A 407 21.31 16.84 -32.48
N ILE A 408 22.46 17.13 -31.86
CA ILE A 408 23.65 16.29 -31.94
C ILE A 408 23.57 15.24 -30.84
N VAL A 409 23.55 13.96 -31.26
CA VAL A 409 23.51 12.85 -30.32
C VAL A 409 24.92 12.34 -30.10
N HIS A 410 25.32 12.36 -28.84
CA HIS A 410 26.58 11.80 -28.38
C HIS A 410 26.33 10.41 -27.78
N ASP A 411 27.11 9.41 -28.20
CA ASP A 411 27.14 8.13 -27.48
C ASP A 411 28.00 8.24 -26.21
N TYR A 412 27.87 7.29 -25.29
CA TYR A 412 28.60 7.35 -24.03
C TYR A 412 30.12 7.45 -24.25
N GLY A 413 30.73 8.55 -23.78
CA GLY A 413 32.16 8.82 -23.94
C GLY A 413 32.60 9.21 -25.35
N ASP A 414 31.67 9.58 -26.25
CA ASP A 414 31.94 9.93 -27.66
C ASP A 414 32.57 8.79 -28.49
N ILE A 415 32.33 7.55 -28.07
CA ILE A 415 32.83 6.36 -28.76
C ILE A 415 31.72 5.81 -29.65
N TYR A 416 31.96 5.82 -30.96
CA TYR A 416 31.04 5.26 -31.95
C TYR A 416 31.58 3.91 -32.44
N ALA A 417 30.69 2.99 -32.81
CA ALA A 417 31.10 1.72 -33.38
C ALA A 417 31.87 1.88 -34.70
N GLY A 418 31.60 2.95 -35.46
CA GLY A 418 32.27 3.24 -36.73
C GLY A 418 31.93 2.26 -37.85
N ARG A 419 30.88 1.45 -37.65
CA ARG A 419 30.35 0.44 -38.56
C ARG A 419 28.83 0.28 -38.35
N PRO A 420 28.12 -0.38 -39.28
CA PRO A 420 26.76 -0.83 -39.01
C PRO A 420 26.70 -1.71 -37.76
N LEU A 421 25.67 -1.48 -36.94
CA LEU A 421 25.29 -2.31 -35.81
C LEU A 421 23.98 -3.02 -36.12
N THR A 422 23.83 -4.28 -35.70
CA THR A 422 22.52 -4.94 -35.66
C THR A 422 21.70 -4.39 -34.48
N LEU A 423 20.37 -4.55 -34.51
CA LEU A 423 19.52 -4.17 -33.38
C LEU A 423 19.94 -4.90 -32.09
N ARG A 424 20.29 -6.20 -32.20
CA ARG A 424 20.83 -7.00 -31.08
C ARG A 424 22.09 -6.40 -30.46
N GLU A 425 23.04 -5.95 -31.28
CA GLU A 425 24.25 -5.32 -30.79
C GLU A 425 23.95 -3.93 -30.20
N ALA A 426 23.07 -3.16 -30.84
CA ALA A 426 22.68 -1.81 -30.40
C ALA A 426 21.99 -1.81 -29.03
N ILE A 427 21.11 -2.76 -28.75
CA ILE A 427 20.50 -2.88 -27.41
C ILE A 427 21.51 -3.34 -26.36
N ALA A 428 22.42 -4.26 -26.70
CA ALA A 428 23.46 -4.76 -25.81
C ALA A 428 24.39 -3.63 -25.35
N ARG A 429 24.85 -2.81 -26.30
CA ARG A 429 25.74 -1.67 -26.07
C ARG A 429 25.01 -0.41 -25.62
N SER A 430 23.68 -0.40 -25.72
CA SER A 430 22.85 0.75 -25.42
C SER A 430 23.20 1.98 -26.27
N ASP A 431 23.45 1.79 -27.57
CA ASP A 431 23.90 2.84 -28.50
C ASP A 431 22.84 3.95 -28.66
N ASN A 432 23.24 5.22 -28.47
CA ASN A 432 22.33 6.38 -28.55
C ASN A 432 21.92 6.72 -29.99
N VAL A 433 22.84 6.65 -30.94
CA VAL A 433 22.61 7.04 -32.33
C VAL A 433 21.61 6.08 -32.98
N TYR A 434 21.79 4.78 -32.78
CA TYR A 434 20.90 3.73 -33.27
C TYR A 434 19.47 3.94 -32.74
N ALA A 435 19.32 4.24 -31.44
CA ALA A 435 18.02 4.45 -30.81
C ALA A 435 17.26 5.64 -31.44
N VAL A 436 17.94 6.78 -31.61
CA VAL A 436 17.34 7.98 -32.21
C VAL A 436 17.02 7.75 -33.69
N GLN A 437 17.91 7.11 -34.45
CA GLN A 437 17.60 6.75 -35.85
C GLN A 437 16.41 5.81 -35.94
N THR A 438 16.29 4.84 -35.03
CA THR A 438 15.17 3.90 -34.98
C THR A 438 13.85 4.64 -34.73
N GLU A 439 13.82 5.50 -33.70
CA GLU A 439 12.64 6.29 -33.36
C GLU A 439 12.18 7.16 -34.54
N LEU A 440 13.11 7.86 -35.19
CA LEU A 440 12.79 8.73 -36.32
C LEU A 440 12.30 7.93 -37.55
N ALA A 441 12.90 6.76 -37.80
CA ALA A 441 12.55 5.91 -38.93
C ALA A 441 11.13 5.32 -38.81
N ILE A 442 10.69 4.98 -37.60
CA ILE A 442 9.33 4.45 -37.36
C ILE A 442 8.32 5.54 -36.99
N GLY A 443 8.80 6.76 -36.72
CA GLY A 443 8.02 7.90 -36.26
C GLY A 443 7.88 7.94 -34.74
N THR A 444 8.29 9.05 -34.10
CA THR A 444 8.31 9.20 -32.64
C THR A 444 6.94 9.00 -31.98
N GLN A 445 5.85 9.36 -32.65
CA GLN A 445 4.49 9.17 -32.11
C GLN A 445 4.12 7.68 -31.96
N ASN A 446 4.69 6.80 -32.80
CA ASN A 446 4.48 5.36 -32.67
C ASN A 446 5.19 4.82 -31.43
N VAL A 447 6.36 5.35 -31.08
CA VAL A 447 7.06 5.03 -29.82
C VAL A 447 6.24 5.48 -28.61
N VAL A 448 5.70 6.71 -28.63
CA VAL A 448 4.82 7.23 -27.56
C VAL A 448 3.59 6.33 -27.39
N SER A 449 2.95 5.96 -28.50
CA SER A 449 1.74 5.13 -28.48
C SER A 449 2.03 3.72 -27.95
N PHE A 450 3.15 3.13 -28.36
CA PHE A 450 3.63 1.84 -27.85
C PHE A 450 3.87 1.90 -26.34
N ALA A 451 4.68 2.86 -25.86
CA ALA A 451 5.00 3.00 -24.43
C ALA A 451 3.76 3.21 -23.54
N ARG A 452 2.81 4.05 -23.98
CA ARG A 452 1.53 4.25 -23.27
C ARG A 452 0.71 2.98 -23.17
N ARG A 453 0.64 2.21 -24.27
CA ARG A 453 -0.08 0.94 -24.30
C ARG A 453 0.53 -0.07 -23.32
N LEU A 454 1.84 -0.03 -23.09
CA LEU A 454 2.55 -0.84 -22.10
C LEU A 454 2.44 -0.32 -20.65
N GLY A 455 1.87 0.87 -20.42
CA GLY A 455 1.60 1.39 -19.08
C GLY A 455 2.43 2.60 -18.66
N ILE A 456 3.25 3.18 -19.54
CA ILE A 456 3.91 4.47 -19.27
C ILE A 456 2.95 5.61 -19.62
N ASP A 457 2.13 6.02 -18.64
CA ASP A 457 1.14 7.10 -18.80
C ASP A 457 1.71 8.47 -18.41
N GLU A 458 2.82 8.84 -19.06
CA GLU A 458 3.52 10.10 -18.83
C GLU A 458 3.38 11.06 -20.03
N ASP A 459 3.65 12.34 -19.77
CA ASP A 459 3.69 13.36 -20.81
C ASP A 459 4.99 13.24 -21.64
N MET A 460 5.04 12.23 -22.50
CA MET A 460 6.12 12.02 -23.46
C MET A 460 5.94 12.95 -24.67
N LYS A 461 6.88 13.89 -24.84
CA LYS A 461 6.92 14.76 -26.03
C LYS A 461 7.58 14.01 -27.18
N PRO A 462 7.00 14.04 -28.40
CA PRO A 462 7.52 13.31 -29.53
C PRO A 462 8.68 14.05 -30.21
N TYR A 463 9.76 14.26 -29.47
CA TYR A 463 11.03 14.82 -29.95
C TYR A 463 12.09 13.73 -30.09
N PRO A 464 13.13 13.91 -30.93
CA PRO A 464 14.18 12.89 -31.13
C PRO A 464 14.89 12.45 -29.83
N SER A 465 14.92 13.32 -28.82
CA SER A 465 15.50 13.03 -27.51
C SER A 465 14.67 12.04 -26.69
N LEU A 466 13.43 11.76 -27.08
CA LEU A 466 12.55 10.80 -26.41
C LEU A 466 13.19 9.41 -26.34
N ALA A 467 13.90 8.99 -27.39
CA ALA A 467 14.60 7.71 -27.45
C ALA A 467 15.61 7.51 -26.30
N LEU A 468 16.05 8.61 -25.68
CA LEU A 468 17.00 8.62 -24.57
C LEU A 468 16.31 8.77 -23.19
N GLY A 469 14.98 8.78 -23.14
CA GLY A 469 14.21 8.77 -21.88
C GLY A 469 14.22 10.10 -21.13
N VAL A 470 14.09 11.23 -21.84
CA VAL A 470 14.13 12.61 -21.27
C VAL A 470 12.82 13.07 -20.60
N PHE A 471 12.09 12.15 -19.98
CA PHE A 471 10.83 12.44 -19.29
C PHE A 471 10.78 11.72 -17.93
N PRO A 472 10.05 12.23 -16.95
CA PRO A 472 9.99 11.59 -15.62
C PRO A 472 9.12 10.34 -15.60
N VAL A 473 9.56 9.27 -14.91
CA VAL A 473 8.78 8.06 -14.58
C VAL A 473 9.08 7.60 -13.15
N THR A 474 8.17 6.85 -12.52
CA THR A 474 8.47 6.17 -11.25
C THR A 474 9.08 4.77 -11.47
N PRO A 475 9.89 4.27 -10.53
CA PRO A 475 10.34 2.88 -10.55
C PRO A 475 9.20 1.85 -10.63
N VAL A 476 8.06 2.10 -9.97
CA VAL A 476 6.88 1.22 -10.02
C VAL A 476 6.29 1.15 -11.43
N GLU A 477 6.07 2.30 -12.08
CA GLU A 477 5.55 2.36 -13.46
C GLU A 477 6.49 1.65 -14.44
N LEU A 478 7.79 1.88 -14.30
CA LEU A 478 8.78 1.27 -15.19
C LEU A 478 8.85 -0.26 -15.01
N ALA A 479 8.79 -0.77 -13.77
CA ALA A 479 8.70 -2.21 -13.51
C ALA A 479 7.43 -2.81 -14.11
N ALA A 480 6.28 -2.14 -13.96
CA ALA A 480 5.00 -2.58 -14.53
C ALA A 480 5.03 -2.65 -16.06
N ALA A 481 5.65 -1.67 -16.70
CA ALA A 481 5.78 -1.65 -18.15
C ALA A 481 6.67 -2.79 -18.67
N TYR A 482 7.79 -3.06 -17.99
CA TYR A 482 8.69 -4.19 -18.31
C TYR A 482 8.03 -5.55 -18.08
N ALA A 483 7.08 -5.66 -17.14
CA ALA A 483 6.32 -6.89 -16.94
C ALA A 483 5.59 -7.36 -18.20
N THR A 484 5.21 -6.44 -19.08
CA THR A 484 4.60 -6.78 -20.37
C THR A 484 5.52 -7.64 -21.25
N PHE A 485 6.83 -7.36 -21.26
CA PHE A 485 7.79 -8.20 -21.98
C PHE A 485 7.98 -9.54 -21.27
N ALA A 486 8.00 -9.54 -19.94
CA ALA A 486 8.22 -10.73 -19.12
C ALA A 486 7.06 -11.73 -19.17
N ASN A 487 5.80 -11.29 -19.24
CA ASN A 487 4.65 -12.21 -19.15
C ASN A 487 4.05 -12.58 -20.53
N GLY A 488 4.82 -12.42 -21.61
CA GLY A 488 4.37 -12.76 -22.96
C GLY A 488 3.36 -11.77 -23.54
N GLY A 489 3.35 -10.51 -23.08
CA GLY A 489 2.68 -9.40 -23.76
C GLY A 489 1.45 -8.84 -23.05
N TYR A 490 1.26 -9.13 -21.77
CA TYR A 490 0.14 -8.62 -20.98
C TYR A 490 0.53 -7.43 -20.12
N LYS A 491 -0.24 -6.35 -20.18
CA LYS A 491 -0.17 -5.27 -19.21
C LYS A 491 -0.78 -5.72 -17.89
N VAL A 492 -0.13 -5.37 -16.79
CA VAL A 492 -0.59 -5.62 -15.40
C VAL A 492 -0.68 -4.30 -14.64
N THR A 493 -1.53 -4.25 -13.61
CA THR A 493 -1.64 -3.11 -12.69
C THR A 493 -0.91 -3.44 -11.39
N PRO A 494 0.12 -2.65 -11.00
CA PRO A 494 0.84 -2.85 -9.75
C PRO A 494 -0.06 -2.71 -8.52
N HIS A 495 0.08 -3.63 -7.57
CA HIS A 495 -0.67 -3.59 -6.32
C HIS A 495 0.11 -4.20 -5.16
N ALA A 496 -0.06 -3.62 -3.96
CA ALA A 496 0.53 -4.10 -2.72
C ALA A 496 -0.46 -4.91 -1.87
N VAL A 497 -1.77 -4.80 -2.16
CA VAL A 497 -2.84 -5.40 -1.34
C VAL A 497 -3.62 -6.41 -2.17
N GLU A 498 -3.71 -7.65 -1.71
CA GLU A 498 -4.52 -8.69 -2.33
C GLU A 498 -5.98 -8.61 -1.89
N SER A 499 -6.20 -8.41 -0.59
CA SER A 499 -7.54 -8.26 -0.04
C SER A 499 -7.56 -7.55 1.30
N VAL A 500 -8.71 -6.97 1.62
CA VAL A 500 -8.99 -6.30 2.89
C VAL A 500 -10.22 -6.94 3.51
N ASP A 501 -10.03 -7.63 4.64
CA ASP A 501 -11.12 -8.10 5.48
C ASP A 501 -11.52 -7.00 6.45
N THR A 502 -12.80 -6.65 6.46
CA THR A 502 -13.39 -5.70 7.40
C THR A 502 -14.57 -6.35 8.14
N PRO A 503 -15.07 -5.77 9.23
CA PRO A 503 -16.31 -6.23 9.86
C PRO A 503 -17.53 -6.28 8.94
N TYR A 504 -17.50 -5.55 7.82
CA TYR A 504 -18.62 -5.41 6.88
C TYR A 504 -18.49 -6.34 5.67
N GLY A 505 -17.35 -7.03 5.50
CA GLY A 505 -17.08 -7.90 4.36
C GLY A 505 -15.64 -7.84 3.89
N ARG A 506 -15.34 -8.69 2.90
CA ARG A 506 -14.03 -8.81 2.27
C ARG A 506 -14.02 -8.10 0.91
N THR A 507 -13.04 -7.24 0.69
CA THR A 507 -12.75 -6.60 -0.60
C THR A 507 -11.50 -7.23 -1.18
N VAL A 508 -11.52 -7.62 -2.45
CA VAL A 508 -10.39 -8.27 -3.14
C VAL A 508 -9.89 -7.35 -4.26
N HIS A 509 -8.58 -7.30 -4.47
CA HIS A 509 -7.99 -6.56 -5.58
C HIS A 509 -8.42 -7.18 -6.92
N PRO A 510 -8.95 -6.39 -7.87
CA PRO A 510 -9.31 -6.90 -9.18
C PRO A 510 -8.04 -7.19 -9.99
N LEU A 511 -7.87 -8.43 -10.45
CA LEU A 511 -6.80 -8.77 -11.38
C LEU A 511 -7.24 -8.38 -12.80
N ASP A 512 -6.66 -7.29 -13.33
CA ASP A 512 -6.79 -6.91 -14.74
C ASP A 512 -5.53 -7.32 -15.49
N LYS A 513 -5.71 -8.10 -16.56
CA LYS A 513 -4.65 -8.60 -17.41
C LYS A 513 -5.07 -8.44 -18.87
N THR A 514 -4.53 -7.43 -19.53
CA THR A 514 -4.87 -7.09 -20.92
C THR A 514 -3.69 -7.37 -21.83
N ARG A 515 -3.87 -8.19 -22.87
CA ARG A 515 -2.82 -8.41 -23.88
C ARG A 515 -2.67 -7.14 -24.72
N VAL A 516 -1.47 -6.58 -24.72
CA VAL A 516 -1.16 -5.32 -25.42
C VAL A 516 -0.12 -5.48 -26.53
N ILE A 517 0.68 -6.54 -26.47
CA ILE A 517 1.61 -6.95 -27.55
C ILE A 517 1.51 -8.46 -27.78
N SER A 518 1.93 -8.90 -28.96
CA SER A 518 1.98 -10.32 -29.34
C SER A 518 3.05 -11.07 -28.53
N PRO A 519 2.86 -12.37 -28.24
CA PRO A 519 3.88 -13.18 -27.56
C PRO A 519 5.19 -13.29 -28.36
N GLU A 520 5.15 -13.23 -29.69
CA GLU A 520 6.32 -13.22 -30.58
C GLU A 520 7.20 -12.00 -30.32
N LEU A 521 6.60 -10.80 -30.34
CA LEU A 521 7.28 -9.55 -30.02
C LEU A 521 7.84 -9.53 -28.59
N ALA A 522 7.05 -9.98 -27.60
CA ALA A 522 7.51 -10.07 -26.21
C ALA A 522 8.73 -11.00 -26.07
N PHE A 523 8.71 -12.13 -26.79
CA PHE A 523 9.84 -13.07 -26.84
C PHE A 523 11.06 -12.47 -27.54
N GLN A 524 10.90 -11.87 -28.72
CA GLN A 524 12.00 -11.21 -29.44
C GLN A 524 12.65 -10.12 -28.58
N MET A 525 11.86 -9.27 -27.92
CA MET A 525 12.39 -8.26 -27.00
C MET A 525 13.11 -8.88 -25.79
N THR A 526 12.58 -9.97 -25.25
CA THR A 526 13.22 -10.69 -24.14
C THR A 526 14.57 -11.25 -24.55
N ASP A 527 14.62 -11.94 -25.69
CA ASP A 527 15.84 -12.53 -26.25
C ASP A 527 16.90 -11.47 -26.60
N LEU A 528 16.47 -10.33 -27.15
CA LEU A 528 17.31 -9.14 -27.34
C LEU A 528 17.86 -8.60 -26.02
N MET A 529 17.04 -8.48 -24.97
CA MET A 529 17.48 -7.99 -23.67
C MET A 529 18.39 -8.97 -22.90
N GLN A 530 18.50 -10.24 -23.32
CA GLN A 530 19.53 -11.14 -22.78
C GLN A 530 20.95 -10.71 -23.20
N SER A 531 21.11 -10.08 -24.37
CA SER A 531 22.43 -9.61 -24.85
C SER A 531 23.00 -8.49 -23.99
N VAL A 532 22.16 -7.75 -23.26
CA VAL A 532 22.58 -6.72 -22.30
C VAL A 532 23.39 -7.31 -21.15
N LEU A 533 23.11 -8.55 -20.76
CA LEU A 533 23.82 -9.26 -19.68
C LEU A 533 25.00 -10.08 -20.19
N ALA A 534 25.12 -10.28 -21.50
CA ALA A 534 26.20 -11.03 -22.12
C ALA A 534 27.54 -10.26 -22.05
N PRO A 535 28.70 -10.92 -22.20
CA PRO A 535 29.98 -10.25 -22.30
C PRO A 535 29.98 -9.13 -23.36
N GLY A 536 30.35 -7.92 -22.96
CA GLY A 536 30.31 -6.73 -23.82
C GLY A 536 28.99 -5.94 -23.77
N GLY A 537 27.94 -6.46 -23.11
CA GLY A 537 26.71 -5.75 -22.83
C GLY A 537 26.82 -4.82 -21.61
N THR A 538 26.01 -3.76 -21.57
CA THR A 538 26.06 -2.75 -20.50
C THR A 538 25.66 -3.28 -19.12
N GLY A 539 24.90 -4.37 -19.05
CA GLY A 539 24.45 -5.03 -17.83
C GLY A 539 25.36 -6.17 -17.36
N TYR A 540 26.47 -6.44 -18.05
CA TYR A 540 27.36 -7.57 -17.76
C TYR A 540 27.82 -7.65 -16.28
N GLY A 541 27.96 -6.51 -15.61
CA GLY A 541 28.32 -6.46 -14.18
C GLY A 541 27.32 -7.15 -13.23
N ALA A 542 26.09 -7.43 -13.67
CA ALA A 542 25.11 -8.19 -12.90
C ALA A 542 25.27 -9.72 -13.04
N LEU A 543 25.93 -10.20 -14.11
CA LEU A 543 26.05 -11.62 -14.44
C LEU A 543 26.62 -12.49 -13.31
N PRO A 544 27.66 -12.05 -12.55
CA PRO A 544 28.23 -12.87 -11.47
C PRO A 544 27.26 -13.20 -10.32
N TYR A 545 26.13 -12.50 -10.23
CA TYR A 545 25.12 -12.72 -9.18
C TYR A 545 23.99 -13.64 -9.61
N LEU A 546 23.88 -13.96 -10.91
CA LEU A 546 22.78 -14.74 -11.46
C LEU A 546 23.07 -16.25 -11.41
N HIS A 547 22.03 -17.05 -11.23
CA HIS A 547 22.06 -18.51 -11.22
C HIS A 547 21.42 -19.15 -12.46
N GLY A 548 20.83 -18.33 -13.33
CA GLY A 548 20.21 -18.75 -14.56
C GLY A 548 19.94 -17.56 -15.50
N PRO A 549 19.26 -17.80 -16.62
CA PRO A 549 18.96 -16.75 -17.59
C PRO A 549 18.11 -15.64 -16.97
N ALA A 550 18.36 -14.42 -17.43
CA ALA A 550 17.57 -13.23 -17.16
C ALA A 550 17.64 -12.31 -18.39
N ALA A 551 16.74 -11.33 -18.44
CA ALA A 551 16.73 -10.27 -19.45
C ALA A 551 16.74 -8.93 -18.73
N ALA A 552 17.47 -7.94 -19.23
CA ALA A 552 17.55 -6.64 -18.56
C ALA A 552 17.90 -5.49 -19.51
N LYS A 553 17.75 -4.27 -19.00
CA LYS A 553 18.22 -3.04 -19.61
C LYS A 553 18.79 -2.11 -18.54
N THR A 554 19.95 -1.53 -18.82
CA THR A 554 20.52 -0.44 -18.02
C THR A 554 20.03 0.92 -18.51
N GLY A 555 19.99 1.89 -17.61
CA GLY A 555 19.81 3.30 -17.95
C GLY A 555 20.73 4.18 -17.12
N THR A 556 21.27 5.21 -17.77
CA THR A 556 22.13 6.19 -17.11
C THR A 556 21.77 7.57 -17.66
N THR A 557 21.64 8.52 -16.76
CA THR A 557 21.65 9.97 -17.03
C THR A 557 22.79 10.59 -16.23
N ASP A 558 22.96 11.90 -16.30
CA ASP A 558 23.93 12.59 -15.44
C ASP A 558 23.62 12.40 -13.96
N THR A 559 22.34 12.22 -13.59
CA THR A 559 21.87 12.23 -12.20
C THR A 559 21.31 10.89 -11.70
N ASP A 560 21.02 9.96 -12.61
CA ASP A 560 20.27 8.74 -12.32
C ASP A 560 20.93 7.51 -12.94
N ALA A 561 20.97 6.43 -12.16
CA ALA A 561 21.41 5.12 -12.62
C ALA A 561 20.33 4.07 -12.39
N TRP A 562 20.09 3.26 -13.41
CA TRP A 562 18.99 2.31 -13.46
C TRP A 562 19.45 0.93 -13.92
N MET A 563 18.80 -0.08 -13.35
CA MET A 563 18.78 -1.44 -13.90
C MET A 563 17.34 -1.96 -13.78
N VAL A 564 16.75 -2.31 -14.91
CA VAL A 564 15.41 -2.92 -14.96
C VAL A 564 15.52 -4.22 -15.71
N GLY A 565 15.03 -5.30 -15.13
CA GLY A 565 15.16 -6.61 -15.74
C GLY A 565 14.30 -7.64 -15.04
N TYR A 566 14.24 -8.83 -15.62
CA TYR A 566 13.25 -9.80 -15.23
C TYR A 566 13.64 -11.24 -15.55
N THR A 567 12.90 -12.12 -14.90
CA THR A 567 12.73 -13.55 -15.18
C THR A 567 11.24 -13.82 -15.42
N PRO A 568 10.83 -15.03 -15.83
CA PRO A 568 9.42 -15.40 -15.94
C PRO A 568 8.61 -15.18 -14.66
N ARG A 569 9.25 -15.16 -13.48
CA ARG A 569 8.57 -15.10 -12.17
C ARG A 569 8.70 -13.76 -11.46
N LEU A 570 9.58 -12.87 -11.92
CA LEU A 570 9.84 -11.61 -11.22
C LEU A 570 10.44 -10.56 -12.15
N VAL A 571 9.91 -9.34 -12.10
CA VAL A 571 10.49 -8.12 -12.67
C VAL A 571 11.03 -7.26 -11.55
N VAL A 572 12.24 -6.74 -11.72
CA VAL A 572 12.89 -5.86 -10.74
C VAL A 572 13.35 -4.58 -11.42
N ALA A 573 12.94 -3.44 -10.87
CA ALA A 573 13.47 -2.13 -11.22
C ALA A 573 14.27 -1.57 -10.05
N VAL A 574 15.51 -1.14 -10.32
CA VAL A 574 16.40 -0.48 -9.37
C VAL A 574 16.75 0.90 -9.91
N TRP A 575 16.61 1.90 -9.04
CA TRP A 575 17.12 3.26 -9.26
C TRP A 575 18.16 3.60 -8.20
N VAL A 576 19.19 4.35 -8.58
CA VAL A 576 20.20 4.93 -7.70
C VAL A 576 20.43 6.40 -8.10
N GLY A 577 20.46 7.30 -7.11
CA GLY A 577 20.69 8.73 -7.37
C GLY A 577 20.64 9.62 -6.14
N TYR A 578 20.76 10.93 -6.34
CA TYR A 578 20.65 11.94 -5.28
C TYR A 578 19.30 12.68 -5.36
N ASP A 579 18.77 13.09 -4.21
CA ASP A 579 17.55 13.93 -4.16
C ASP A 579 17.80 15.36 -4.64
N SER A 580 19.01 15.87 -4.47
CA SER A 580 19.40 17.22 -4.88
C SER A 580 19.67 17.36 -6.39
N GLY A 581 19.56 16.29 -7.17
CA GLY A 581 19.88 16.31 -8.61
C GLY A 581 21.37 16.53 -8.91
N ARG A 582 22.26 16.23 -7.94
CA ARG A 582 23.71 16.26 -8.19
C ARG A 582 24.10 15.19 -9.21
N PRO A 583 25.01 15.48 -10.14
CA PRO A 583 25.56 14.47 -11.03
C PRO A 583 26.23 13.30 -10.29
N LEU A 584 26.09 12.10 -10.86
CA LEU A 584 26.74 10.88 -10.43
C LEU A 584 28.18 10.83 -10.92
N THR A 585 29.06 10.29 -10.09
CA THR A 585 30.37 9.83 -10.54
C THR A 585 30.24 8.54 -11.36
N VAL A 586 31.28 8.20 -12.12
CA VAL A 586 31.34 6.94 -12.88
C VAL A 586 31.14 5.73 -11.96
N GLN A 587 31.73 5.74 -10.76
CA GLN A 587 31.56 4.65 -9.81
C GLN A 587 30.12 4.54 -9.29
N GLU A 588 29.47 5.68 -9.04
CA GLU A 588 28.08 5.73 -8.57
C GLU A 588 27.08 5.25 -9.63
N SER A 589 27.35 5.54 -10.92
CA SER A 589 26.46 5.12 -12.01
C SER A 589 26.43 3.60 -12.23
N HIS A 590 27.42 2.86 -11.70
CA HIS A 590 27.47 1.40 -11.77
C HIS A 590 26.81 0.68 -10.59
N LEU A 591 26.27 1.40 -9.60
CA LEU A 591 25.72 0.78 -8.38
C LEU A 591 24.39 0.04 -8.57
N ALA A 592 23.60 0.41 -9.59
CA ALA A 592 22.28 -0.20 -9.81
C ALA A 592 22.36 -1.69 -10.22
N ALA A 593 23.33 -2.07 -11.05
CA ALA A 593 23.44 -3.43 -11.58
C ALA A 593 23.76 -4.49 -10.50
N PRO A 594 24.72 -4.28 -9.57
CA PRO A 594 24.95 -5.21 -8.47
C PRO A 594 23.76 -5.32 -7.49
N ILE A 595 23.04 -4.22 -7.22
CA ILE A 595 21.83 -4.26 -6.37
C ILE A 595 20.79 -5.16 -7.02
N TRP A 596 20.51 -4.95 -8.31
CA TRP A 596 19.59 -5.77 -9.08
C TRP A 596 20.03 -7.23 -9.12
N GLY A 597 21.30 -7.50 -9.45
CA GLY A 597 21.85 -8.85 -9.57
C GLY A 597 21.75 -9.65 -8.28
N LYS A 598 22.09 -9.06 -7.13
CA LYS A 598 21.99 -9.72 -5.80
C LYS A 598 20.56 -10.15 -5.47
N LEU A 599 19.57 -9.31 -5.74
CA LEU A 599 18.16 -9.67 -5.54
C LEU A 599 17.72 -10.75 -6.53
N MET A 600 18.07 -10.60 -7.81
CA MET A 600 17.69 -11.57 -8.84
C MET A 600 18.29 -12.96 -8.60
N GLY A 601 19.54 -13.05 -8.14
CA GLY A 601 20.13 -14.33 -7.73
C GLY A 601 19.33 -15.00 -6.61
N THR A 602 18.94 -14.23 -5.59
CA THR A 602 18.07 -14.73 -4.51
C THR A 602 16.69 -15.16 -5.06
N ALA A 603 16.11 -14.37 -5.94
CA ALA A 603 14.82 -14.65 -6.55
C ALA A 603 14.84 -15.91 -7.42
N GLN A 604 15.89 -16.15 -8.21
CA GLN A 604 16.02 -17.35 -9.05
C GLN A 604 16.09 -18.64 -8.21
N ALA A 605 16.63 -18.57 -7.00
CA ALA A 605 16.64 -19.70 -6.07
C ALA A 605 15.27 -19.92 -5.38
N HIS A 606 14.55 -18.82 -5.08
CA HIS A 606 13.29 -18.85 -4.34
C HIS A 606 12.05 -19.07 -5.23
N LEU A 607 12.08 -18.55 -6.45
CA LEU A 607 11.00 -18.58 -7.44
C LEU A 607 11.48 -19.29 -8.72
N PRO A 608 11.70 -20.61 -8.69
CA PRO A 608 12.12 -21.33 -9.88
C PRO A 608 11.04 -21.27 -10.97
N GLY A 609 11.48 -21.15 -12.22
CA GLY A 609 10.60 -21.15 -13.38
C GLY A 609 11.37 -21.50 -14.65
N ASP A 610 10.70 -22.19 -15.56
CA ASP A 610 11.27 -22.49 -16.88
C ASP A 610 11.49 -21.18 -17.64
N TRP A 611 12.66 -21.07 -18.28
CA TRP A 611 12.92 -19.94 -19.17
C TRP A 611 11.94 -19.94 -20.34
N TYR A 612 11.75 -18.76 -20.93
CA TYR A 612 10.84 -18.58 -22.06
C TYR A 612 11.23 -19.50 -23.22
N LYS A 613 10.22 -20.16 -23.78
CA LYS A 613 10.35 -20.92 -25.02
C LYS A 613 9.94 -20.04 -26.19
N PRO A 614 10.66 -20.08 -27.32
CA PRO A 614 10.23 -19.37 -28.52
C PRO A 614 8.84 -19.83 -28.94
N PRO A 615 7.90 -18.92 -29.24
CA PRO A 615 6.64 -19.25 -29.90
C PRO A 615 6.88 -20.05 -31.18
N SER A 616 6.00 -21.01 -31.50
CA SER A 616 6.12 -21.90 -32.68
C SER A 616 6.18 -21.16 -34.00
N ASP A 617 5.65 -19.94 -34.03
CA ASP A 617 5.50 -19.12 -35.22
C ASP A 617 6.80 -18.34 -35.52
N LEU A 618 7.79 -18.35 -34.61
CA LEU A 618 9.09 -17.74 -34.85
C LEU A 618 10.03 -18.72 -35.58
N GLU A 619 10.69 -18.21 -36.61
CA GLU A 619 11.76 -18.91 -37.32
C GLU A 619 13.08 -18.70 -36.57
N ALA A 620 13.68 -19.77 -36.07
CA ALA A 620 15.00 -19.76 -35.44
C ALA A 620 16.09 -19.89 -36.51
N VAL A 621 16.93 -18.87 -36.65
CA VAL A 621 17.91 -18.77 -37.74
C VAL A 621 19.29 -18.52 -37.18
N ARG A 622 20.29 -19.27 -37.67
CA ARG A 622 21.69 -19.05 -37.31
C ARG A 622 22.28 -17.91 -38.13
N ILE A 623 22.69 -16.83 -37.46
CA ILE A 623 23.25 -15.64 -38.09
C ILE A 623 24.68 -15.36 -37.65
N ASP A 624 25.41 -14.65 -38.50
CA ASP A 624 26.66 -14.00 -38.13
C ASP A 624 26.34 -12.70 -37.37
N PRO A 625 26.75 -12.54 -36.10
CA PRO A 625 26.31 -11.42 -35.27
C PRO A 625 26.84 -10.06 -35.73
N LEU A 626 27.90 -10.04 -36.56
CA LEU A 626 28.47 -8.81 -37.10
C LEU A 626 27.71 -8.29 -38.32
N SER A 627 27.27 -9.20 -39.20
CA SER A 627 26.59 -8.83 -40.46
C SER A 627 25.08 -9.03 -40.45
N GLY A 628 24.52 -9.69 -39.44
CA GLY A 628 23.09 -10.03 -39.38
C GLY A 628 22.63 -11.06 -40.43
N ALA A 629 23.52 -11.52 -41.31
CA ALA A 629 23.24 -12.44 -42.40
C ALA A 629 23.38 -13.91 -41.98
N LEU A 630 22.89 -14.85 -42.80
CA LEU A 630 22.95 -16.28 -42.51
C LEU A 630 24.40 -16.73 -42.26
N ALA A 631 24.63 -17.37 -41.12
CA ALA A 631 25.96 -17.82 -40.73
C ALA A 631 26.52 -18.85 -41.72
N THR A 632 27.81 -18.76 -42.01
CA THR A 632 28.54 -19.78 -42.77
C THR A 632 29.40 -20.62 -41.82
N PRO A 633 29.95 -21.76 -42.26
CA PRO A 633 30.92 -22.53 -41.47
C PRO A 633 32.22 -21.79 -41.13
N ARG A 634 32.48 -20.62 -41.71
CA ARG A 634 33.66 -19.80 -41.45
C ARG A 634 33.41 -18.64 -40.47
N CYS A 635 32.15 -18.40 -40.09
CA CYS A 635 31.84 -17.41 -39.07
C CYS A 635 32.47 -17.85 -37.74
N GLY A 636 33.33 -16.98 -37.17
CA GLY A 636 34.00 -17.27 -35.90
C GLY A 636 33.05 -17.22 -34.69
N ALA A 637 31.98 -16.44 -34.81
CA ALA A 637 30.86 -16.40 -33.87
C ALA A 637 29.56 -16.66 -34.63
N VAL A 638 28.67 -17.46 -34.05
CA VAL A 638 27.35 -17.73 -34.62
C VAL A 638 26.32 -17.64 -33.51
N GLU A 639 25.28 -16.85 -33.74
CA GLU A 639 24.16 -16.66 -32.83
C GLU A 639 22.87 -17.18 -33.45
N THR A 640 21.88 -17.51 -32.63
CA THR A 640 20.54 -17.86 -33.10
C THR A 640 19.61 -16.69 -32.82
N ASP A 641 19.05 -16.14 -33.89
CA ASP A 641 18.05 -15.09 -33.83
C ASP A 641 16.68 -15.65 -34.20
N TYR A 642 15.63 -14.99 -33.73
CA TYR A 642 14.25 -15.38 -33.95
C TYR A 642 13.52 -14.34 -34.79
N PHE A 643 12.92 -14.77 -35.89
CA PHE A 643 12.29 -13.92 -36.89
C PHE A 643 10.82 -14.25 -37.04
N LEU A 644 10.00 -13.25 -37.38
CA LEU A 644 8.63 -13.53 -37.83
C LEU A 644 8.70 -14.28 -39.17
N PRO A 645 7.67 -15.08 -39.52
CA PRO A 645 7.65 -15.82 -40.77
C PRO A 645 7.90 -14.90 -41.98
N GLY A 646 8.90 -15.25 -42.80
CA GLY A 646 9.24 -14.50 -44.00
C GLY A 646 10.06 -13.23 -43.77
N THR A 647 10.45 -12.90 -42.53
CA THR A 647 11.34 -11.76 -42.23
C THR A 647 12.79 -12.17 -41.96
N ALA A 648 13.11 -13.46 -42.00
CA ALA A 648 14.47 -13.95 -41.83
C ALA A 648 15.41 -13.48 -42.95
N PRO A 649 16.71 -13.26 -42.65
CA PRO A 649 17.69 -12.94 -43.68
C PRO A 649 17.86 -14.11 -44.66
N THR A 650 17.90 -13.81 -45.96
CA THR A 650 18.09 -14.82 -47.02
C THR A 650 19.51 -14.86 -47.57
N ALA A 651 20.30 -13.80 -47.34
CA ALA A 651 21.67 -13.70 -47.78
C ALA A 651 22.63 -14.38 -46.79
N THR A 652 23.65 -15.07 -47.29
CA THR A 652 24.75 -15.62 -46.49
C THR A 652 25.77 -14.57 -46.10
N CYS A 653 26.41 -14.73 -44.94
CA CYS A 653 27.40 -13.81 -44.39
C CYS A 653 28.43 -13.38 -45.45
N PRO A 654 28.49 -12.07 -45.79
CA PRO A 654 29.42 -11.56 -46.78
C PRO A 654 30.85 -11.46 -46.23
N LEU A 655 31.01 -11.36 -44.91
CA LEU A 655 32.30 -11.21 -44.22
C LEU A 655 33.09 -12.53 -44.17
N HIS A 656 32.39 -13.66 -44.06
CA HIS A 656 32.98 -14.98 -43.86
C HIS A 656 32.56 -15.96 -44.96
N ARG A 657 32.84 -15.65 -46.23
CA ARG A 657 32.39 -16.48 -47.37
C ARG A 657 32.93 -17.92 -47.29
N ALA A 658 32.03 -18.90 -47.37
CA ALA A 658 32.40 -20.29 -47.62
C ALA A 658 33.10 -20.40 -48.99
N PRO A 659 34.07 -21.31 -49.18
CA PRO A 659 34.64 -21.53 -50.50
C PRO A 659 33.51 -21.98 -51.43
N VAL A 660 33.45 -21.40 -52.63
CA VAL A 660 32.59 -21.94 -53.70
C VAL A 660 33.06 -23.37 -53.91
N VAL A 661 32.25 -24.35 -53.51
CA VAL A 661 32.48 -25.74 -53.94
C VAL A 661 32.23 -25.71 -55.44
N PRO A 662 33.25 -25.91 -56.29
CA PRO A 662 33.01 -25.97 -57.73
C PRO A 662 32.02 -27.11 -57.96
N GLU A 663 31.00 -26.89 -58.81
CA GLU A 663 30.18 -28.00 -59.29
C GLU A 663 31.11 -29.14 -59.72
N PRO A 664 30.82 -30.40 -59.36
CA PRO A 664 31.61 -31.51 -59.83
C PRO A 664 31.63 -31.43 -61.36
N ALA A 665 32.83 -31.25 -61.93
CA ALA A 665 33.00 -31.22 -63.36
C ALA A 665 32.25 -32.43 -63.95
N PRO A 666 31.39 -32.26 -64.97
CA PRO A 666 30.61 -33.35 -65.52
C PRO A 666 31.55 -34.52 -65.78
N SER A 667 31.21 -35.68 -65.22
CA SER A 667 32.08 -36.85 -65.32
C SER A 667 32.44 -37.07 -66.78
N ARG A 668 33.66 -37.54 -67.06
CA ARG A 668 34.08 -37.87 -68.44
C ARG A 668 33.08 -38.79 -69.14
N LEU A 669 32.33 -39.58 -68.38
CA LEU A 669 31.22 -40.42 -68.84
C LEU A 669 30.07 -39.62 -69.45
N TRP A 670 29.68 -38.48 -68.85
CA TRP A 670 28.59 -37.63 -69.33
C TRP A 670 28.95 -36.87 -70.61
N ASN A 671 30.19 -36.40 -70.71
CA ASN A 671 30.72 -35.76 -71.93
C ASN A 671 30.97 -36.77 -73.06
N TRP A 672 31.23 -38.04 -72.74
CA TRP A 672 31.32 -39.12 -73.71
C TRP A 672 29.93 -39.55 -74.23
N LEU A 673 28.93 -39.67 -73.35
CA LEU A 673 27.54 -39.99 -73.73
C LEU A 673 26.91 -38.92 -74.63
N LYS A 674 27.16 -37.63 -74.38
CA LYS A 674 26.71 -36.52 -75.25
C LYS A 674 27.36 -36.47 -76.64
N ARG A 675 28.39 -37.29 -76.91
CA ARG A 675 29.02 -37.41 -78.23
C ARG A 675 28.53 -38.62 -79.03
N LEU A 676 27.73 -39.49 -78.40
CA LEU A 676 27.20 -40.73 -79.00
C LEU A 676 25.70 -40.66 -79.34
N PHE A 677 25.01 -39.65 -78.84
CA PHE A 677 23.65 -39.25 -79.21
C PHE A 677 23.69 -37.79 -79.65
#